data_AF-A0A9P9WUZ6-F1
#
_entry.id   AF-A0A9P9WUZ6-F1
#
_cell.length_a   1.000
_cell.length_b   1.000
_cell.length_c   1.000
_cell.angle_alpha   90.00
_cell.angle_beta   90.00
_cell.angle_gamma   90.00
#
_symmetry.space_group_name_H-M   'P 1'
#
loop_
_entity.id
_entity.type
_entity.pdbx_description
1 polymer ?
#
loop_
_entity_poly.entity_id
_entity_poly.type
_entity_poly.pdbx_seq_one_letter_code
_entity_poly.pdbx_strand_id
1 'polypeptide(L)'
;MSKNYLITGACRGIGRGLSRLLLQKGHRVFLLDNNDVEIEQMKHQIPKWLSNLTFSSDAQSRYEILRADMSRKEDIEMAARSASAFFDGSLDVLVNNAANTSGAHGPGLESEDFLAVWENSVQVNLTGSALLSRACLPMLKRQPPRRPHGGNIVMVSSTRAYQSEPNSEAYASTKAGLLGLSHAMACSLADDGIKVNAILPGWINVVHESKEGDEQGMKWEDGLSEDDQRWHFSGRVGKVEDILKAVEYFSDSDSFITGEELKVDGGVTRRMTYPEPASTAELERHYYGSRLHAFEKAIQFKPFSGLSIITHEPVLHFATLLQSERQWRNSLILDIDDLGTSSERLHMLVMSYPYYYEPAVSNGVYASLYAGQQPPQQQWQPATTNPNEYHSPPPLPPSAYEHQNNSDTSAAPSHAAVNDYDSAPVFYPQLPQQPQWQASPYFPTAAAGLPVPTYTPQAAGGQDSNNKRKRREMDHDGSPGLINVVDPNHDMHRGSPSKSLAPIPDSQVSKRYCSAAPQATFQESPIHARDAVRSFPGAALQPVSLMPSVEHVNSGSTASCSRVKVEAENRKMNLAMMSYPAPSSQKPISPPPSQTAPEPLSSPSRAQPSARAAPMPDEPILCAEQAALVDVICSGRNVFYTGSAGCGKSTVLKAFTKRLRAMGKQVRILAPTGRAALQVNGSTTWTYAGWTPDHHKQPLEELKKGAHGKFVYKRLAKETDVIVIDEISMVENLHFERLNELMKEARYKPSREVQPAFGGVQVIVTGDFCQLPPVKPFQHCIDCGRGLSESFYLGSKKYSCTSCRNEWHDQDKWAFRSKAWQECNFEHVHLRQIHRQNDEEFIRMLQKTRVGEALTSFEISRLMEHPCRVNNATRLFATRDQVKEVNQKQFKRLTGVNHWYWSRDVFKWQREYHPHLQWKGLRKAEGPPGEEELKPLKALEDHRFDEQVQLKQGMLVVLLVNLDLAAGLCNGSQGLICGFEPYDPAKMPRARTGKKEEPENLIMGDRAVLKEQQIKAFSESKGTRIKRWPVVRFHNGTTRVIYADCSIAELGDEKPYSLLIRTQIPLAPAWAMTIHKSQSLTLDRVIVNLSRAFEEGQVYVALSRATSLEGLKIEGDSDALTGGLGGNREVQRFLRENFGALNAICSK
;
A
#
# COMPACT_ATOMS: atom_id res chain seq x y z
N MET A 1 -17.27 -36.78 16.29
CA MET A 1 -17.34 -37.24 17.70
C MET A 1 -18.03 -36.17 18.53
N SER A 2 -18.51 -36.51 19.73
CA SER A 2 -18.90 -35.47 20.71
C SER A 2 -17.67 -34.66 21.14
N LYS A 3 -17.88 -33.49 21.74
CA LYS A 3 -16.85 -32.54 22.20
C LYS A 3 -17.34 -31.82 23.46
N ASN A 4 -16.41 -31.36 24.28
CA ASN A 4 -16.66 -30.69 25.55
C ASN A 4 -16.53 -29.15 25.39
N TYR A 5 -17.64 -28.40 25.55
CA TYR A 5 -17.69 -26.93 25.39
C TYR A 5 -18.00 -26.21 26.72
N LEU A 6 -17.26 -25.15 27.06
CA LEU A 6 -17.58 -24.27 28.20
C LEU A 6 -18.12 -22.92 27.71
N ILE A 7 -19.39 -22.68 28.03
CA ILE A 7 -20.27 -21.51 27.82
C ILE A 7 -20.06 -20.39 28.84
N THR A 8 -19.74 -19.14 28.50
CA THR A 8 -19.98 -17.99 29.42
C THR A 8 -21.08 -17.06 28.90
N GLY A 9 -21.93 -16.53 29.79
CA GLY A 9 -23.16 -15.83 29.40
C GLY A 9 -24.10 -16.78 28.65
N ALA A 10 -24.20 -18.01 29.15
CA ALA A 10 -24.73 -19.16 28.42
C ALA A 10 -26.26 -19.29 28.46
N CYS A 11 -26.96 -18.46 29.26
CA CYS A 11 -28.41 -18.56 29.46
C CYS A 11 -29.21 -17.46 28.75
N ARG A 12 -28.58 -16.40 28.21
CA ARG A 12 -29.25 -15.40 27.33
C ARG A 12 -28.50 -15.14 26.02
N GLY A 13 -29.24 -14.74 24.99
CA GLY A 13 -28.71 -14.22 23.73
C GLY A 13 -27.90 -15.23 22.93
N ILE A 14 -26.75 -14.79 22.41
CA ILE A 14 -25.83 -15.63 21.61
C ILE A 14 -25.40 -16.88 22.38
N GLY A 15 -25.08 -16.76 23.67
CA GLY A 15 -24.65 -17.90 24.49
C GLY A 15 -25.74 -18.95 24.71
N ARG A 16 -27.01 -18.51 24.80
CA ARG A 16 -28.18 -19.40 24.90
C ARG A 16 -28.40 -20.20 23.63
N GLY A 17 -28.42 -19.51 22.48
CA GLY A 17 -28.58 -20.17 21.18
C GLY A 17 -27.41 -21.09 20.84
N LEU A 18 -26.16 -20.72 21.19
CA LEU A 18 -25.01 -21.62 21.06
C LEU A 18 -25.17 -22.88 21.92
N SER A 19 -25.58 -22.72 23.18
CA SER A 19 -25.81 -23.86 24.09
C SER A 19 -26.92 -24.77 23.58
N ARG A 20 -28.06 -24.21 23.15
CA ARG A 20 -29.17 -24.91 22.49
C ARG A 20 -28.68 -25.74 21.30
N LEU A 21 -27.97 -25.11 20.36
CA LEU A 21 -27.53 -25.74 19.12
C LEU A 21 -26.44 -26.80 19.32
N LEU A 22 -25.50 -26.59 20.26
CA LEU A 22 -24.45 -27.56 20.57
C LEU A 22 -24.99 -28.80 21.29
N LEU A 23 -25.96 -28.61 22.20
CA LEU A 23 -26.67 -29.71 22.84
C LEU A 23 -27.54 -30.48 21.83
N GLN A 24 -28.22 -29.78 20.90
CA GLN A 24 -28.94 -30.41 19.78
C GLN A 24 -28.01 -31.19 18.83
N LYS A 25 -26.73 -30.83 18.75
CA LYS A 25 -25.69 -31.60 18.03
C LYS A 25 -25.06 -32.75 18.84
N GLY A 26 -25.50 -32.99 20.08
CA GLY A 26 -25.02 -34.09 20.92
C GLY A 26 -23.64 -33.85 21.57
N HIS A 27 -23.19 -32.60 21.63
CA HIS A 27 -22.01 -32.21 22.42
C HIS A 27 -22.30 -32.24 23.93
N ARG A 28 -21.24 -32.18 24.75
CA ARG A 28 -21.37 -31.90 26.19
C ARG A 28 -21.07 -30.42 26.44
N VAL A 29 -21.93 -29.72 27.18
CA VAL A 29 -21.83 -28.26 27.36
C VAL A 29 -21.92 -27.90 28.84
N PHE A 30 -20.96 -27.14 29.34
CA PHE A 30 -20.98 -26.56 30.69
C PHE A 30 -21.36 -25.08 30.58
N LEU A 31 -22.44 -24.67 31.22
CA LEU A 31 -23.05 -23.35 31.06
C LEU A 31 -22.75 -22.47 32.28
N LEU A 32 -22.08 -21.34 32.08
CA LEU A 32 -21.88 -20.29 33.08
C LEU A 32 -22.74 -19.07 32.73
N ASP A 33 -23.48 -18.58 33.71
CA ASP A 33 -24.23 -17.33 33.65
C ASP A 33 -24.38 -16.74 35.06
N ASN A 34 -24.75 -15.46 35.21
CA ASN A 34 -25.05 -14.84 36.50
C ASN A 34 -26.52 -14.40 36.65
N ASN A 35 -27.34 -14.54 35.60
CA ASN A 35 -28.76 -14.24 35.64
C ASN A 35 -29.58 -15.46 36.11
N ASP A 36 -29.92 -15.48 37.40
CA ASP A 36 -30.70 -16.57 38.02
C ASP A 36 -32.05 -16.86 37.32
N VAL A 37 -32.71 -15.84 36.77
CA VAL A 37 -34.00 -15.98 36.08
C VAL A 37 -33.85 -16.71 34.73
N GLU A 38 -32.80 -16.39 33.98
CA GLU A 38 -32.47 -17.06 32.72
C GLU A 38 -31.89 -18.48 32.98
N ILE A 39 -31.15 -18.67 34.08
CA ILE A 39 -30.67 -20.00 34.52
C ILE A 39 -31.84 -20.94 34.81
N GLU A 40 -32.83 -20.51 35.59
CA GLU A 40 -34.01 -21.34 35.88
C GLU A 40 -34.82 -21.63 34.61
N GLN A 41 -34.98 -20.65 33.71
CA GLN A 41 -35.62 -20.90 32.42
C GLN A 41 -34.83 -21.93 31.59
N MET A 42 -33.51 -21.83 31.54
CA MET A 42 -32.65 -22.72 30.78
C MET A 42 -32.79 -24.19 31.24
N LYS A 43 -32.92 -24.42 32.56
CA LYS A 43 -33.22 -25.75 33.13
C LYS A 43 -34.56 -26.32 32.64
N HIS A 44 -35.56 -25.47 32.41
CA HIS A 44 -36.87 -25.88 31.90
C HIS A 44 -36.90 -26.08 30.38
N GLN A 45 -36.04 -25.41 29.62
CA GLN A 45 -36.04 -25.50 28.14
C GLN A 45 -35.11 -26.58 27.58
N ILE A 46 -33.91 -26.80 28.15
CA ILE A 46 -32.98 -27.84 27.66
C ILE A 46 -33.63 -29.24 27.53
N PRO A 47 -34.41 -29.74 28.49
CA PRO A 47 -35.09 -31.03 28.35
C PRO A 47 -36.02 -31.12 27.13
N LYS A 48 -36.70 -30.02 26.77
CA LYS A 48 -37.58 -29.94 25.58
C LYS A 48 -36.81 -29.87 24.27
N TRP A 49 -35.62 -29.27 24.29
CA TRP A 49 -34.73 -29.25 23.12
C TRP A 49 -34.07 -30.61 22.88
N LEU A 50 -33.80 -31.36 23.94
CA LEU A 50 -33.20 -32.70 23.90
C LEU A 50 -34.23 -33.82 23.64
N SER A 51 -35.50 -33.66 24.02
CA SER A 51 -36.54 -34.68 23.82
C SER A 51 -36.81 -35.04 22.36
N ASN A 52 -36.37 -34.21 21.42
CA ASN A 52 -36.48 -34.43 19.97
C ASN A 52 -35.30 -35.24 19.39
N LEU A 53 -34.31 -35.61 20.21
CA LEU A 53 -33.17 -36.44 19.78
C LEU A 53 -33.43 -37.91 20.10
N THR A 54 -33.35 -38.77 19.08
CA THR A 54 -33.55 -40.23 19.19
C THR A 54 -32.39 -40.98 19.87
N PHE A 55 -31.54 -40.32 20.67
CA PHE A 55 -30.29 -40.86 21.19
C PHE A 55 -30.19 -40.86 22.73
N SER A 56 -30.61 -41.99 23.31
CA SER A 56 -30.30 -42.48 24.65
C SER A 56 -30.95 -41.79 25.85
N SER A 57 -31.17 -42.57 26.90
CA SER A 57 -31.82 -42.21 28.17
C SER A 57 -30.93 -41.40 29.12
N ASP A 58 -30.04 -40.56 28.58
CA ASP A 58 -29.00 -39.86 29.35
C ASP A 58 -28.82 -38.42 28.85
N ALA A 59 -29.91 -37.65 28.97
CA ALA A 59 -29.93 -36.23 28.65
C ALA A 59 -29.24 -35.37 29.72
N GLN A 60 -29.16 -35.85 30.97
CA GLN A 60 -28.59 -35.10 32.09
C GLN A 60 -27.04 -35.14 32.13
N SER A 61 -26.36 -36.19 31.65
CA SER A 61 -24.87 -36.19 31.61
C SER A 61 -24.26 -35.22 30.57
N ARG A 62 -25.11 -34.64 29.71
CA ARG A 62 -24.70 -33.77 28.59
C ARG A 62 -24.58 -32.30 28.95
N TYR A 63 -25.16 -31.85 30.06
CA TYR A 63 -25.02 -30.46 30.48
C TYR A 63 -24.98 -30.27 32.00
N GLU A 64 -24.29 -29.22 32.41
CA GLU A 64 -24.34 -28.67 33.76
C GLU A 64 -24.48 -27.15 33.64
N ILE A 65 -25.25 -26.53 34.54
CA ILE A 65 -25.41 -25.06 34.61
C ILE A 65 -24.95 -24.60 35.98
N LEU A 66 -23.96 -23.71 36.02
CA LEU A 66 -23.44 -23.13 37.24
C LEU A 66 -23.60 -21.60 37.21
N ARG A 67 -24.11 -21.06 38.32
CA ARG A 67 -24.13 -19.62 38.57
C ARG A 67 -22.70 -19.14 38.83
N ALA A 68 -22.19 -18.24 38.00
CA ALA A 68 -20.85 -17.65 38.14
C ALA A 68 -20.80 -16.21 37.62
N ASP A 69 -20.44 -15.27 38.49
CA ASP A 69 -20.20 -13.89 38.08
C ASP A 69 -18.78 -13.71 37.50
N MET A 70 -18.71 -13.35 36.22
CA MET A 70 -17.43 -13.18 35.49
C MET A 70 -16.61 -11.95 35.93
N SER A 71 -17.15 -11.08 36.79
CA SER A 71 -16.35 -10.04 37.48
C SER A 71 -15.61 -10.59 38.72
N ARG A 72 -15.99 -11.77 39.22
CA ARG A 72 -15.51 -12.32 40.49
C ARG A 72 -14.52 -13.47 40.29
N LYS A 73 -13.35 -13.35 40.90
CA LYS A 73 -12.26 -14.34 40.80
C LYS A 73 -12.65 -15.68 41.42
N GLU A 74 -13.40 -15.67 42.52
CA GLU A 74 -13.79 -16.86 43.29
C GLU A 74 -14.77 -17.72 42.49
N ASP A 75 -15.77 -17.09 41.89
CA ASP A 75 -16.74 -17.68 40.97
C ASP A 75 -16.04 -18.30 39.75
N ILE A 76 -15.07 -17.60 39.14
CA ILE A 76 -14.27 -18.11 38.00
C ILE A 76 -13.45 -19.36 38.39
N GLU A 77 -12.78 -19.33 39.54
CA GLU A 77 -12.00 -20.48 40.02
C GLU A 77 -12.89 -21.66 40.41
N MET A 78 -14.08 -21.40 40.96
CA MET A 78 -15.08 -22.43 41.22
C MET A 78 -15.61 -23.06 39.93
N ALA A 79 -15.95 -22.23 38.94
CA ALA A 79 -16.43 -22.67 37.63
C ALA A 79 -15.42 -23.55 36.89
N ALA A 80 -14.13 -23.19 36.90
CA ALA A 80 -13.08 -24.03 36.31
C ALA A 80 -12.93 -25.37 37.04
N ARG A 81 -13.09 -25.41 38.38
CA ARG A 81 -13.08 -26.67 39.16
C ARG A 81 -14.29 -27.55 38.85
N SER A 82 -15.51 -27.01 38.83
CA SER A 82 -16.73 -27.77 38.51
C SER A 82 -16.70 -28.29 37.07
N ALA A 83 -16.30 -27.45 36.11
CA ALA A 83 -16.11 -27.90 34.73
C ALA A 83 -15.04 -29.00 34.61
N SER A 84 -13.96 -28.93 35.41
CA SER A 84 -12.95 -30.00 35.48
C SER A 84 -13.48 -31.31 36.02
N ALA A 85 -14.44 -31.28 36.96
CA ALA A 85 -15.13 -32.47 37.44
C ALA A 85 -16.09 -33.03 36.37
N PHE A 86 -16.94 -32.17 35.78
CA PHE A 86 -17.92 -32.56 34.77
C PHE A 86 -17.30 -33.14 33.50
N PHE A 87 -16.19 -32.56 33.02
CA PHE A 87 -15.52 -32.96 31.78
C PHE A 87 -14.37 -33.97 31.95
N ASP A 88 -14.25 -34.63 33.11
CA ASP A 88 -13.19 -35.62 33.39
C ASP A 88 -11.77 -35.05 33.14
N GLY A 89 -11.58 -33.75 33.42
CA GLY A 89 -10.35 -33.00 33.20
C GLY A 89 -10.02 -32.58 31.76
N SER A 90 -10.94 -32.70 30.78
CA SER A 90 -10.65 -32.45 29.36
C SER A 90 -11.62 -31.48 28.68
N LEU A 91 -11.19 -30.27 28.34
CA LEU A 91 -11.99 -29.25 27.64
C LEU A 91 -11.60 -29.15 26.16
N ASP A 92 -12.55 -29.26 25.23
CA ASP A 92 -12.29 -29.09 23.79
C ASP A 92 -12.38 -27.64 23.32
N VAL A 93 -13.35 -26.89 23.86
CA VAL A 93 -13.60 -25.51 23.44
C VAL A 93 -14.02 -24.66 24.64
N LEU A 94 -13.28 -23.59 24.92
CA LEU A 94 -13.73 -22.51 25.78
C LEU A 94 -14.32 -21.40 24.92
N VAL A 95 -15.57 -21.00 25.16
CA VAL A 95 -16.22 -19.88 24.45
C VAL A 95 -16.48 -18.75 25.45
N ASN A 96 -15.58 -17.76 25.43
CA ASN A 96 -15.71 -16.54 26.23
C ASN A 96 -16.69 -15.58 25.53
N ASN A 97 -17.97 -15.68 25.92
CA ASN A 97 -19.11 -14.96 25.35
C ASN A 97 -19.77 -13.96 26.32
N ALA A 98 -19.59 -14.13 27.64
CA ALA A 98 -20.10 -13.19 28.63
C ALA A 98 -19.65 -11.75 28.35
N ALA A 99 -20.58 -10.81 28.42
CA ALA A 99 -20.29 -9.40 28.39
C ALA A 99 -21.38 -8.60 29.11
N ASN A 100 -20.98 -7.61 29.90
CA ASN A 100 -21.85 -6.52 30.27
C ASN A 100 -22.16 -5.70 29.01
N THR A 101 -23.42 -5.73 28.57
CA THR A 101 -23.91 -5.02 27.37
C THR A 101 -24.44 -3.62 27.65
N SER A 102 -24.58 -3.20 28.92
CA SER A 102 -25.06 -1.84 29.24
C SER A 102 -24.15 -0.76 28.66
N GLY A 103 -22.83 -0.96 28.69
CA GLY A 103 -21.84 -0.07 28.07
C GLY A 103 -21.81 -0.07 26.53
N ALA A 104 -22.74 -0.76 25.84
CA ALA A 104 -22.88 -0.69 24.38
C ALA A 104 -23.74 0.49 23.91
N HIS A 105 -24.62 0.98 24.80
CA HIS A 105 -25.41 2.22 24.68
C HIS A 105 -25.51 2.87 26.07
N GLY A 106 -24.35 3.10 26.68
CA GLY A 106 -24.22 3.40 28.10
C GLY A 106 -24.48 4.87 28.47
N PRO A 107 -24.19 5.23 29.73
CA PRO A 107 -24.02 6.63 30.11
C PRO A 107 -22.89 7.27 29.29
N GLY A 108 -23.09 8.51 28.84
CA GLY A 108 -22.06 9.29 28.15
C GLY A 108 -20.95 9.76 29.12
N LEU A 109 -19.83 10.22 28.57
CA LEU A 109 -18.60 10.56 29.30
C LEU A 109 -18.75 11.59 30.44
N GLU A 110 -19.82 12.39 30.46
CA GLU A 110 -20.09 13.41 31.48
C GLU A 110 -20.96 12.89 32.65
N SER A 111 -21.41 11.63 32.61
CA SER A 111 -22.26 11.02 33.62
C SER A 111 -21.47 10.42 34.79
N GLU A 112 -21.99 10.59 36.01
CA GLU A 112 -21.41 10.02 37.23
C GLU A 112 -21.35 8.48 37.19
N ASP A 113 -22.29 7.82 36.49
CA ASP A 113 -22.32 6.36 36.31
C ASP A 113 -21.25 5.83 35.34
N PHE A 114 -20.58 6.69 34.56
CA PHE A 114 -19.64 6.27 33.51
C PHE A 114 -18.52 5.38 34.05
N LEU A 115 -17.92 5.72 35.19
CA LEU A 115 -16.83 4.94 35.80
C LEU A 115 -17.31 3.56 36.25
N ALA A 116 -18.50 3.46 36.85
CA ALA A 116 -19.06 2.18 37.29
C ALA A 116 -19.37 1.25 36.10
N VAL A 117 -19.92 1.79 35.01
CA VAL A 117 -20.17 1.04 33.77
C VAL A 117 -18.85 0.65 33.07
N TRP A 118 -17.86 1.54 33.07
CA TRP A 118 -16.52 1.27 32.53
C TRP A 118 -15.82 0.12 33.29
N GLU A 119 -15.69 0.23 34.61
CA GLU A 119 -15.02 -0.78 35.44
C GLU A 119 -15.71 -2.14 35.34
N ASN A 120 -17.04 -2.18 35.49
CA ASN A 120 -17.82 -3.42 35.36
C ASN A 120 -17.64 -4.06 33.96
N SER A 121 -17.68 -3.24 32.89
CA SER A 121 -17.39 -3.72 31.53
C SER A 121 -15.98 -4.30 31.40
N VAL A 122 -14.96 -3.66 31.98
CA VAL A 122 -13.58 -4.17 31.95
C VAL A 122 -13.46 -5.50 32.70
N GLN A 123 -14.02 -5.59 33.91
CA GLN A 123 -13.93 -6.79 34.73
C GLN A 123 -14.68 -7.98 34.09
N VAL A 124 -15.93 -7.80 33.65
CA VAL A 124 -16.72 -8.88 33.03
C VAL A 124 -16.17 -9.26 31.66
N ASN A 125 -15.99 -8.29 30.76
CA ASN A 125 -15.75 -8.58 29.34
C ASN A 125 -14.31 -9.05 29.08
N LEU A 126 -13.34 -8.46 29.78
CA LEU A 126 -11.91 -8.62 29.48
C LEU A 126 -11.16 -9.36 30.60
N THR A 127 -11.23 -8.90 31.85
CA THR A 127 -10.53 -9.56 32.98
C THR A 127 -11.07 -10.97 33.20
N GLY A 128 -12.39 -11.15 33.25
CA GLY A 128 -13.04 -12.44 33.43
C GLY A 128 -12.67 -13.45 32.34
N SER A 129 -12.74 -13.01 31.07
CA SER A 129 -12.31 -13.81 29.90
C SER A 129 -10.85 -14.27 30.02
N ALA A 130 -9.94 -13.41 30.47
CA ALA A 130 -8.53 -13.76 30.68
C ALA A 130 -8.33 -14.72 31.87
N LEU A 131 -8.99 -14.46 33.01
CA LEU A 131 -8.88 -15.26 34.22
C LEU A 131 -9.46 -16.68 34.06
N LEU A 132 -10.63 -16.81 33.44
CA LEU A 132 -11.24 -18.12 33.17
C LEU A 132 -10.40 -18.90 32.16
N SER A 133 -9.92 -18.26 31.10
CA SER A 133 -9.00 -18.89 30.15
C SER A 133 -7.74 -19.43 30.82
N ARG A 134 -7.15 -18.66 31.74
CA ARG A 134 -6.02 -19.09 32.57
C ARG A 134 -6.38 -20.28 33.47
N ALA A 135 -7.55 -20.26 34.09
CA ALA A 135 -8.02 -21.33 34.97
C ALA A 135 -8.32 -22.64 34.22
N CYS A 136 -8.79 -22.57 32.97
CA CYS A 136 -9.07 -23.73 32.12
C CYS A 136 -7.84 -24.35 31.43
N LEU A 137 -6.65 -23.73 31.50
CA LEU A 137 -5.44 -24.25 30.84
C LEU A 137 -5.11 -25.72 31.15
N PRO A 138 -5.22 -26.24 32.39
CA PRO A 138 -4.97 -27.66 32.68
C PRO A 138 -5.83 -28.63 31.85
N MET A 139 -7.07 -28.21 31.54
CA MET A 139 -8.03 -29.00 30.74
C MET A 139 -7.87 -28.79 29.23
N LEU A 140 -7.27 -27.68 28.81
CA LEU A 140 -7.06 -27.32 27.40
C LEU A 140 -5.72 -27.84 26.86
N LYS A 141 -4.70 -28.03 27.70
CA LYS A 141 -3.38 -28.55 27.30
C LYS A 141 -3.45 -29.90 26.56
N ARG A 142 -2.54 -30.11 25.60
CA ARG A 142 -2.31 -31.40 24.95
C ARG A 142 -1.82 -32.45 25.97
N GLN A 143 -2.34 -33.68 25.91
CA GLN A 143 -2.00 -34.77 26.84
C GLN A 143 -1.82 -36.12 26.10
N PRO A 144 -0.72 -36.34 25.35
CA PRO A 144 -0.52 -37.58 24.60
C PRO A 144 -0.30 -38.78 25.54
N PRO A 145 -0.80 -39.99 25.21
CA PRO A 145 -1.56 -40.36 24.01
C PRO A 145 -3.06 -40.06 24.09
N ARG A 146 -3.61 -39.79 25.30
CA ARG A 146 -5.06 -39.57 25.53
C ARG A 146 -5.64 -38.43 24.69
N ARG A 147 -4.82 -37.41 24.39
CA ARG A 147 -5.19 -36.24 23.61
C ARG A 147 -4.01 -35.76 22.73
N PRO A 148 -4.03 -35.99 21.40
CA PRO A 148 -2.91 -35.66 20.51
C PRO A 148 -2.80 -34.16 20.15
N HIS A 149 -3.83 -33.36 20.43
CA HIS A 149 -3.90 -31.92 20.16
C HIS A 149 -4.30 -31.16 21.44
N GLY A 150 -4.08 -29.85 21.51
CA GLY A 150 -4.69 -29.01 22.54
C GLY A 150 -6.15 -28.67 22.20
N GLY A 151 -6.84 -28.03 23.15
CA GLY A 151 -8.16 -27.45 22.95
C GLY A 151 -8.12 -26.08 22.27
N ASN A 152 -9.30 -25.49 22.07
CA ASN A 152 -9.47 -24.20 21.41
C ASN A 152 -10.09 -23.18 22.38
N ILE A 153 -9.69 -21.92 22.27
CA ILE A 153 -10.31 -20.80 22.98
C ILE A 153 -10.89 -19.85 21.94
N VAL A 154 -12.18 -19.55 22.06
CA VAL A 154 -12.93 -18.65 21.19
C VAL A 154 -13.35 -17.43 22.01
N MET A 155 -12.80 -16.27 21.67
CA MET A 155 -13.22 -14.99 22.25
C MET A 155 -14.35 -14.41 21.41
N VAL A 156 -15.55 -14.21 21.97
CA VAL A 156 -16.63 -13.49 21.28
C VAL A 156 -16.44 -12.00 21.52
N SER A 157 -15.75 -11.36 20.59
CA SER A 157 -15.55 -9.91 20.53
C SER A 157 -16.82 -9.24 19.98
N SER A 158 -16.71 -8.25 19.10
CA SER A 158 -17.80 -7.58 18.37
C SER A 158 -17.22 -6.76 17.22
N THR A 159 -18.01 -6.46 16.20
CA THR A 159 -17.69 -5.36 15.25
C THR A 159 -17.49 -4.02 15.95
N ARG A 160 -18.02 -3.82 17.17
CA ARG A 160 -17.73 -2.64 18.02
C ARG A 160 -16.26 -2.47 18.42
N ALA A 161 -15.41 -3.49 18.21
CA ALA A 161 -13.96 -3.33 18.29
C ALA A 161 -13.36 -2.47 17.14
N TYR A 162 -14.11 -2.23 16.06
CA TYR A 162 -13.67 -1.50 14.87
C TYR A 162 -14.59 -0.33 14.46
N GLN A 163 -15.86 -0.34 14.85
CA GLN A 163 -16.86 0.67 14.47
C GLN A 163 -17.79 0.94 15.65
N SER A 164 -17.87 2.19 16.11
CA SER A 164 -18.54 2.55 17.37
C SER A 164 -19.64 3.58 17.15
N GLU A 165 -20.61 3.59 18.06
CA GLU A 165 -21.66 4.61 18.16
C GLU A 165 -21.41 5.46 19.44
N PRO A 166 -22.09 6.61 19.60
CA PRO A 166 -22.00 7.40 20.84
C PRO A 166 -22.30 6.58 22.10
N ASN A 167 -21.60 6.89 23.19
CA ASN A 167 -21.75 6.26 24.51
C ASN A 167 -21.48 4.74 24.50
N SER A 168 -20.58 4.25 23.64
CA SER A 168 -20.20 2.83 23.57
C SER A 168 -18.74 2.55 23.95
N GLU A 169 -18.07 3.51 24.61
CA GLU A 169 -16.62 3.54 24.86
C GLU A 169 -16.16 2.34 25.69
N ALA A 170 -16.89 2.00 26.76
CA ALA A 170 -16.57 0.88 27.64
C ALA A 170 -16.68 -0.49 26.92
N TYR A 171 -17.74 -0.70 26.14
CA TYR A 171 -17.94 -1.93 25.39
C TYR A 171 -16.99 -2.03 24.19
N ALA A 172 -16.83 -0.97 23.41
CA ALA A 172 -15.91 -0.92 22.27
C ALA A 172 -14.46 -1.19 22.71
N SER A 173 -13.99 -0.52 23.77
CA SER A 173 -12.63 -0.70 24.30
C SER A 173 -12.38 -2.12 24.80
N THR A 174 -13.34 -2.73 25.50
CA THR A 174 -13.18 -4.10 26.02
C THR A 174 -13.29 -5.16 24.93
N LYS A 175 -14.17 -4.99 23.93
CA LYS A 175 -14.22 -5.86 22.77
C LYS A 175 -12.97 -5.74 21.88
N ALA A 176 -12.37 -4.55 21.76
CA ALA A 176 -11.05 -4.38 21.14
C ALA A 176 -9.93 -5.03 21.97
N GLY A 177 -9.96 -4.92 23.29
CA GLY A 177 -9.02 -5.60 24.20
C GLY A 177 -9.02 -7.12 24.04
N LEU A 178 -10.17 -7.74 23.75
CA LEU A 178 -10.26 -9.17 23.45
C LEU A 178 -9.49 -9.60 22.19
N LEU A 179 -9.29 -8.70 21.21
CA LEU A 179 -8.49 -8.98 20.01
C LEU A 179 -7.00 -9.09 20.38
N GLY A 180 -6.50 -8.09 21.13
CA GLY A 180 -5.14 -8.08 21.67
C GLY A 180 -4.86 -9.29 22.57
N LEU A 181 -5.81 -9.62 23.45
CA LEU A 181 -5.74 -10.81 24.30
C LEU A 181 -5.69 -12.11 23.47
N SER A 182 -6.49 -12.20 22.39
CA SER A 182 -6.56 -13.40 21.54
C SER A 182 -5.21 -13.71 20.90
N HIS A 183 -4.61 -12.76 20.19
CA HIS A 183 -3.33 -13.01 19.50
C HIS A 183 -2.16 -13.15 20.48
N ALA A 184 -2.17 -12.44 21.62
CA ALA A 184 -1.15 -12.60 22.67
C ALA A 184 -1.21 -14.00 23.31
N MET A 185 -2.41 -14.52 23.59
CA MET A 185 -2.58 -15.88 24.11
C MET A 185 -2.30 -16.94 23.04
N ALA A 186 -2.64 -16.72 21.76
CA ALA A 186 -2.29 -17.61 20.66
C ALA A 186 -0.76 -17.82 20.57
N CYS A 187 0.03 -16.77 20.72
CA CYS A 187 1.50 -16.88 20.82
C CYS A 187 1.93 -17.59 22.11
N SER A 188 1.34 -17.24 23.25
CA SER A 188 1.77 -17.74 24.58
C SER A 188 1.42 -19.21 24.87
N LEU A 189 0.45 -19.78 24.14
CA LEU A 189 -0.07 -21.14 24.38
C LEU A 189 0.20 -22.10 23.20
N ALA A 190 1.00 -21.68 22.22
CA ALA A 190 1.31 -22.48 21.03
C ALA A 190 2.00 -23.81 21.37
N ASP A 191 2.96 -23.82 22.30
CA ASP A 191 3.69 -25.02 22.73
C ASP A 191 2.79 -26.04 23.47
N ASP A 192 1.72 -25.56 24.12
CA ASP A 192 0.68 -26.40 24.73
C ASP A 192 -0.27 -27.02 23.68
N GLY A 193 -0.15 -26.61 22.42
CA GLY A 193 -1.01 -27.00 21.30
C GLY A 193 -2.40 -26.34 21.33
N ILE A 194 -2.59 -25.28 22.12
CA ILE A 194 -3.87 -24.59 22.29
C ILE A 194 -4.00 -23.50 21.23
N LYS A 195 -5.14 -23.46 20.52
CA LYS A 195 -5.45 -22.41 19.54
C LYS A 195 -6.34 -21.34 20.18
N VAL A 196 -6.12 -20.07 19.85
CA VAL A 196 -6.93 -18.96 20.38
C VAL A 196 -7.34 -18.05 19.24
N ASN A 197 -8.64 -17.85 19.02
CA ASN A 197 -9.17 -17.05 17.91
C ASN A 197 -10.35 -16.17 18.39
N ALA A 198 -10.62 -15.08 17.66
CA ALA A 198 -11.71 -14.15 17.96
C ALA A 198 -12.84 -14.21 16.92
N ILE A 199 -14.10 -14.32 17.38
CA ILE A 199 -15.28 -14.07 16.54
C ILE A 199 -15.74 -12.64 16.80
N LEU A 200 -16.07 -11.89 15.75
CA LEU A 200 -16.57 -10.52 15.84
C LEU A 200 -18.00 -10.46 15.25
N PRO A 201 -19.04 -10.68 16.08
CA PRO A 201 -20.43 -10.53 15.64
C PRO A 201 -20.76 -9.09 15.25
N GLY A 202 -21.52 -8.93 14.16
CA GLY A 202 -22.32 -7.73 13.89
C GLY A 202 -23.65 -7.77 14.65
N TRP A 203 -24.72 -7.25 14.04
CA TRP A 203 -26.06 -7.43 14.60
C TRP A 203 -26.52 -8.89 14.39
N ILE A 204 -26.62 -9.62 15.49
CA ILE A 204 -27.27 -10.93 15.58
C ILE A 204 -28.60 -10.71 16.30
N ASN A 205 -29.74 -11.00 15.68
CA ASN A 205 -31.00 -10.88 16.40
C ASN A 205 -31.20 -12.08 17.34
N VAL A 206 -31.49 -11.78 18.60
CA VAL A 206 -31.52 -12.76 19.71
C VAL A 206 -32.65 -12.50 20.71
N VAL A 207 -33.68 -11.73 20.35
CA VAL A 207 -34.84 -11.45 21.23
C VAL A 207 -35.51 -12.73 21.76
N HIS A 208 -35.72 -13.71 20.88
CA HIS A 208 -36.23 -15.04 21.19
C HIS A 208 -35.30 -15.93 22.05
N GLU A 209 -34.01 -15.59 22.17
CA GLU A 209 -33.05 -16.31 23.01
C GLU A 209 -33.01 -15.74 24.43
N SER A 210 -34.19 -15.66 25.05
CA SER A 210 -34.40 -15.19 26.42
C SER A 210 -35.68 -15.81 27.00
N LYS A 211 -35.84 -15.77 28.32
CA LYS A 211 -37.08 -16.18 29.00
C LYS A 211 -38.30 -15.46 28.42
N GLU A 212 -38.19 -14.15 28.26
CA GLU A 212 -39.25 -13.31 27.69
C GLU A 212 -39.63 -13.77 26.27
N GLY A 213 -38.62 -14.13 25.46
CA GLY A 213 -38.79 -14.70 24.14
C GLY A 213 -39.55 -16.03 24.14
N ASP A 214 -39.28 -16.93 25.09
CA ASP A 214 -40.04 -18.17 25.25
C ASP A 214 -41.50 -17.91 25.67
N GLU A 215 -41.71 -17.02 26.64
CA GLU A 215 -43.04 -16.73 27.22
C GLU A 215 -43.96 -16.03 26.22
N GLN A 216 -43.41 -15.21 25.32
CA GLN A 216 -44.15 -14.55 24.24
C GLN A 216 -44.17 -15.37 22.92
N GLY A 217 -43.43 -16.49 22.84
CA GLY A 217 -43.36 -17.33 21.64
C GLY A 217 -42.63 -16.69 20.45
N MET A 218 -41.67 -15.80 20.73
CA MET A 218 -40.94 -15.02 19.72
C MET A 218 -40.11 -15.89 18.77
N LYS A 219 -39.90 -15.37 17.56
CA LYS A 219 -39.06 -15.95 16.49
C LYS A 219 -37.77 -15.14 16.30
N TRP A 220 -36.92 -15.59 15.37
CA TRP A 220 -35.72 -14.84 14.99
C TRP A 220 -36.04 -13.59 14.14
N GLU A 221 -37.11 -13.65 13.36
CA GLU A 221 -37.59 -12.56 12.50
C GLU A 221 -38.22 -11.41 13.30
N ASP A 222 -38.69 -11.66 14.52
CA ASP A 222 -39.51 -10.70 15.27
C ASP A 222 -38.71 -9.47 15.70
N GLY A 223 -39.35 -8.30 15.57
CA GLY A 223 -38.73 -6.99 15.82
C GLY A 223 -37.87 -6.44 14.68
N LEU A 224 -37.70 -7.17 13.56
CA LEU A 224 -36.90 -6.73 12.41
C LEU A 224 -37.77 -6.22 11.26
N SER A 225 -37.48 -5.02 10.77
CA SER A 225 -38.06 -4.50 9.53
C SER A 225 -37.37 -5.09 8.29
N GLU A 226 -37.99 -4.98 7.12
CA GLU A 226 -37.32 -5.33 5.87
C GLU A 226 -36.03 -4.52 5.65
N ASP A 227 -35.95 -3.29 6.15
CA ASP A 227 -34.76 -2.44 5.98
C ASP A 227 -33.60 -2.84 6.90
N ASP A 228 -33.88 -3.40 8.08
CA ASP A 228 -32.85 -4.05 8.93
C ASP A 228 -32.27 -5.28 8.22
N GLN A 229 -33.11 -6.05 7.53
CA GLN A 229 -32.69 -7.19 6.72
C GLN A 229 -31.87 -6.71 5.50
N ARG A 230 -32.35 -5.69 4.76
CA ARG A 230 -31.66 -5.04 3.62
C ARG A 230 -30.39 -4.27 4.01
N TRP A 231 -30.21 -3.91 5.29
CA TRP A 231 -29.01 -3.23 5.77
C TRP A 231 -27.75 -4.09 5.56
N HIS A 232 -27.92 -5.41 5.77
CA HIS A 232 -26.89 -6.43 5.69
C HIS A 232 -26.74 -6.95 4.24
N PHE A 233 -25.50 -7.08 3.75
CA PHE A 233 -25.21 -7.60 2.41
C PHE A 233 -25.56 -9.10 2.25
N SER A 234 -25.73 -9.83 3.36
CA SER A 234 -26.34 -11.17 3.41
C SER A 234 -27.84 -11.19 3.08
N GLY A 235 -28.48 -10.04 2.88
CA GLY A 235 -29.94 -9.91 2.67
C GLY A 235 -30.76 -10.19 3.93
N ARG A 236 -30.09 -10.33 5.08
CA ARG A 236 -30.70 -10.52 6.40
C ARG A 236 -29.74 -10.18 7.54
N VAL A 237 -30.31 -9.85 8.70
CA VAL A 237 -29.64 -9.77 10.00
C VAL A 237 -29.02 -11.14 10.37
N GLY A 238 -27.99 -11.14 11.21
CA GLY A 238 -27.37 -12.37 11.69
C GLY A 238 -28.27 -13.17 12.64
N LYS A 239 -27.99 -14.46 12.77
CA LYS A 239 -28.63 -15.35 13.76
C LYS A 239 -27.62 -16.29 14.42
N VAL A 240 -27.98 -16.93 15.53
CA VAL A 240 -27.01 -17.69 16.34
C VAL A 240 -26.45 -18.90 15.60
N GLU A 241 -27.18 -19.48 14.64
CA GLU A 241 -26.64 -20.54 13.76
C GLU A 241 -25.48 -20.05 12.86
N ASP A 242 -25.29 -18.73 12.65
CA ASP A 242 -24.14 -18.20 11.93
C ASP A 242 -22.91 -18.06 12.84
N ILE A 243 -23.10 -17.69 14.11
CA ILE A 243 -22.05 -17.71 15.14
C ILE A 243 -21.62 -19.16 15.41
N LEU A 244 -22.55 -20.11 15.45
CA LEU A 244 -22.24 -21.54 15.62
C LEU A 244 -21.24 -22.04 14.57
N LYS A 245 -21.44 -21.71 13.29
CA LYS A 245 -20.53 -22.13 12.20
C LYS A 245 -19.12 -21.59 12.42
N ALA A 246 -18.99 -20.36 12.90
CA ALA A 246 -17.70 -19.75 13.23
C ALA A 246 -17.04 -20.40 14.46
N VAL A 247 -17.83 -20.73 15.49
CA VAL A 247 -17.36 -21.52 16.64
C VAL A 247 -16.87 -22.90 16.18
N GLU A 248 -17.66 -23.62 15.37
CA GLU A 248 -17.31 -24.96 14.87
C GLU A 248 -16.05 -24.95 14.00
N TYR A 249 -15.89 -23.94 13.14
CA TYR A 249 -14.69 -23.73 12.31
C TYR A 249 -13.41 -23.50 13.15
N PHE A 250 -13.50 -22.71 14.22
CA PHE A 250 -12.41 -22.53 15.18
C PHE A 250 -12.23 -23.70 16.16
N SER A 251 -13.23 -24.57 16.29
CA SER A 251 -13.20 -25.73 17.19
C SER A 251 -12.60 -26.98 16.54
N ASP A 252 -12.23 -26.92 15.25
CA ASP A 252 -11.69 -28.05 14.52
C ASP A 252 -10.24 -28.35 14.92
N SER A 253 -9.95 -29.63 15.22
CA SER A 253 -8.63 -30.09 15.64
C SER A 253 -7.60 -29.93 14.53
N ASP A 254 -8.04 -30.07 13.28
CA ASP A 254 -7.18 -30.18 12.11
C ASP A 254 -7.00 -28.82 11.41
N SER A 255 -7.75 -27.79 11.84
CA SER A 255 -7.65 -26.43 11.34
C SER A 255 -6.32 -25.78 11.71
N PHE A 256 -5.69 -25.11 10.74
CA PHE A 256 -4.40 -24.42 10.90
C PHE A 256 -4.50 -23.10 11.69
N ILE A 257 -5.71 -22.64 12.03
CA ILE A 257 -5.96 -21.25 12.43
C ILE A 257 -5.77 -20.98 13.93
N THR A 258 -4.92 -20.00 14.26
CA THR A 258 -4.72 -19.48 15.61
C THR A 258 -4.26 -18.02 15.54
N GLY A 259 -4.67 -17.18 16.48
CA GLY A 259 -4.38 -15.75 16.54
C GLY A 259 -5.25 -14.87 15.64
N GLU A 260 -6.26 -15.42 14.97
CA GLU A 260 -6.99 -14.77 13.90
C GLU A 260 -8.39 -14.25 14.30
N GLU A 261 -8.93 -13.36 13.46
CA GLU A 261 -10.22 -12.69 13.64
C GLU A 261 -11.24 -13.06 12.54
N LEU A 262 -12.42 -13.56 12.94
CA LEU A 262 -13.52 -13.87 12.03
C LEU A 262 -14.72 -12.96 12.27
N LYS A 263 -14.93 -12.00 11.35
CA LYS A 263 -16.09 -11.11 11.35
C LYS A 263 -17.33 -11.84 10.83
N VAL A 264 -18.41 -11.78 11.60
CA VAL A 264 -19.71 -12.43 11.29
C VAL A 264 -20.81 -11.38 11.43
N ASP A 265 -20.91 -10.52 10.42
CA ASP A 265 -21.65 -9.25 10.47
C ASP A 265 -22.58 -9.03 9.27
N GLY A 266 -22.80 -10.07 8.45
CA GLY A 266 -23.56 -9.96 7.21
C GLY A 266 -22.96 -8.98 6.17
N GLY A 267 -21.70 -8.57 6.32
CA GLY A 267 -21.06 -7.55 5.49
C GLY A 267 -21.37 -6.10 5.89
N VAL A 268 -21.96 -5.84 7.07
CA VAL A 268 -22.28 -4.46 7.49
C VAL A 268 -21.03 -3.60 7.65
N THR A 269 -19.94 -4.10 8.24
CA THR A 269 -18.69 -3.33 8.40
C THR A 269 -17.98 -3.00 7.08
N ARG A 270 -18.46 -3.57 5.96
CA ARG A 270 -18.02 -3.30 4.59
C ARG A 270 -18.81 -2.17 3.92
N ARG A 271 -20.02 -1.86 4.41
CA ARG A 271 -20.85 -0.76 3.91
C ARG A 271 -20.27 0.59 4.35
N MET A 272 -19.99 1.47 3.39
CA MET A 272 -19.63 2.86 3.69
C MET A 272 -20.89 3.70 3.84
N THR A 273 -21.44 3.71 5.06
CA THR A 273 -22.57 4.58 5.40
C THR A 273 -22.12 6.04 5.47
N TYR A 274 -22.71 6.88 4.64
CA TYR A 274 -22.66 8.33 4.81
C TYR A 274 -23.81 8.75 5.73
N PRO A 275 -23.67 9.83 6.53
CA PRO A 275 -24.83 10.46 7.15
C PRO A 275 -25.80 10.86 6.04
N GLU A 276 -27.06 10.46 6.15
CA GLU A 276 -28.07 11.02 5.28
C GLU A 276 -28.14 12.53 5.53
N PRO A 277 -28.31 13.36 4.48
CA PRO A 277 -28.72 14.74 4.70
C PRO A 277 -30.09 14.68 5.38
N ALA A 278 -30.15 15.08 6.66
CA ALA A 278 -31.37 15.09 7.46
C ALA A 278 -32.53 15.66 6.62
N SER A 279 -33.68 15.00 6.67
CA SER A 279 -34.73 15.20 5.67
C SER A 279 -35.08 16.69 5.56
N THR A 280 -35.43 17.16 4.36
CA THR A 280 -35.76 18.59 4.17
C THR A 280 -36.87 19.04 5.13
N ALA A 281 -37.81 18.15 5.50
CA ALA A 281 -38.82 18.40 6.52
C ALA A 281 -38.25 18.59 7.95
N GLU A 282 -37.19 17.89 8.35
CA GLU A 282 -36.53 18.05 9.65
C GLU A 282 -35.61 19.26 9.69
N LEU A 283 -34.85 19.49 8.61
CA LEU A 283 -34.10 20.73 8.44
C LEU A 283 -35.05 21.94 8.45
N GLU A 284 -36.17 21.90 7.74
CA GLU A 284 -37.18 22.97 7.78
C GLU A 284 -37.77 23.15 9.18
N ARG A 285 -38.17 22.07 9.88
CA ARG A 285 -38.65 22.16 11.27
C ARG A 285 -37.62 22.82 12.19
N HIS A 286 -36.34 22.45 12.09
CA HIS A 286 -35.30 22.98 12.97
C HIS A 286 -34.89 24.42 12.57
N TYR A 287 -34.86 24.75 11.28
CA TYR A 287 -34.40 26.04 10.74
C TYR A 287 -35.49 27.13 10.76
N TYR A 288 -36.77 26.76 10.65
CA TYR A 288 -37.90 27.68 10.85
C TYR A 288 -38.36 27.73 12.31
N GLY A 289 -38.38 26.62 13.05
CA GLY A 289 -38.81 26.59 14.46
C GLY A 289 -37.89 27.41 15.37
N SER A 290 -36.57 27.26 15.22
CA SER A 290 -35.59 28.08 15.95
C SER A 290 -35.69 29.57 15.62
N ARG A 291 -36.05 29.92 14.37
CA ARG A 291 -36.27 31.31 13.95
C ARG A 291 -37.58 31.90 14.46
N LEU A 292 -38.69 31.16 14.50
CA LEU A 292 -39.93 31.64 15.13
C LEU A 292 -39.69 32.00 16.60
N HIS A 293 -39.10 31.09 17.37
CA HIS A 293 -38.88 31.31 18.79
C HIS A 293 -37.87 32.44 19.10
N ALA A 294 -36.91 32.69 18.19
CA ALA A 294 -36.04 33.85 18.26
C ALA A 294 -36.75 35.17 17.89
N PHE A 295 -37.68 35.13 16.92
CA PHE A 295 -38.44 36.31 16.48
C PHE A 295 -39.51 36.73 17.49
N GLU A 296 -40.20 35.76 18.11
CA GLU A 296 -41.15 36.01 19.21
C GLU A 296 -40.47 36.65 20.43
N LYS A 297 -39.28 36.17 20.81
CA LYS A 297 -38.47 36.77 21.89
C LYS A 297 -37.94 38.16 21.54
N ALA A 298 -37.72 38.48 20.27
CA ALA A 298 -37.31 39.81 19.83
C ALA A 298 -38.42 40.88 19.94
N ILE A 299 -39.69 40.48 20.04
CA ILE A 299 -40.86 41.39 20.04
C ILE A 299 -41.25 41.86 21.46
N GLN A 300 -40.72 41.25 22.53
CA GLN A 300 -41.17 41.50 23.91
C GLN A 300 -40.44 42.60 24.71
N PHE A 301 -39.64 43.48 24.10
CA PHE A 301 -38.95 44.57 24.85
C PHE A 301 -39.34 45.99 24.42
N LYS A 302 -40.31 46.53 25.18
CA LYS A 302 -40.70 47.94 25.44
C LYS A 302 -40.78 48.97 24.28
N PRO A 303 -41.84 49.80 24.23
CA PRO A 303 -41.90 50.93 23.32
C PRO A 303 -41.01 52.09 23.80
N PHE A 304 -40.41 52.82 22.86
CA PHE A 304 -40.07 54.24 23.04
C PHE A 304 -40.56 55.04 21.83
N SER A 305 -40.96 56.27 22.07
CA SER A 305 -41.77 57.07 21.17
C SER A 305 -40.96 57.92 20.20
N GLY A 306 -41.37 57.95 18.93
CA GLY A 306 -41.10 59.07 18.02
C GLY A 306 -39.96 58.90 17.02
N LEU A 307 -40.29 58.52 15.78
CA LEU A 307 -40.37 59.46 14.66
C LEU A 307 -41.11 58.79 13.48
N SER A 308 -41.55 59.60 12.51
CA SER A 308 -42.18 59.12 11.26
C SER A 308 -41.24 59.33 10.07
N ILE A 309 -41.30 58.44 9.05
CA ILE A 309 -41.32 58.76 7.60
C ILE A 309 -41.40 57.48 6.73
N ILE A 310 -42.54 57.35 6.04
CA ILE A 310 -42.78 56.92 4.64
C ILE A 310 -41.76 56.00 3.92
N THR A 311 -42.17 54.78 3.54
CA THR A 311 -42.31 54.31 2.12
C THR A 311 -42.96 52.90 2.05
N HIS A 312 -43.35 52.46 0.84
CA HIS A 312 -44.27 51.33 0.60
C HIS A 312 -43.68 50.22 -0.29
N GLU A 313 -44.37 49.06 -0.30
CA GLU A 313 -44.08 47.83 -1.08
C GLU A 313 -42.82 47.05 -0.64
N PRO A 314 -42.84 45.70 -0.54
CA PRO A 314 -43.73 44.76 -1.23
C PRO A 314 -44.41 43.69 -0.31
N VAL A 315 -45.74 43.76 -0.15
CA VAL A 315 -46.51 42.71 0.56
C VAL A 315 -47.53 42.00 -0.35
N LEU A 316 -48.07 42.69 -1.35
CA LEU A 316 -49.16 42.17 -2.19
C LEU A 316 -48.76 40.98 -3.08
N HIS A 317 -47.50 40.92 -3.52
CA HIS A 317 -47.04 39.94 -4.52
C HIS A 317 -46.88 38.51 -3.98
N PHE A 318 -46.75 38.33 -2.66
CA PHE A 318 -46.55 37.01 -2.04
C PHE A 318 -47.86 36.26 -1.76
N ALA A 319 -48.96 37.00 -1.56
CA ALA A 319 -50.28 36.41 -1.32
C ALA A 319 -50.84 35.66 -2.54
N THR A 320 -50.52 36.12 -3.75
CA THR A 320 -51.04 35.55 -5.01
C THR A 320 -50.45 34.17 -5.31
N LEU A 321 -49.16 33.93 -5.04
CA LEU A 321 -48.54 32.62 -5.27
C LEU A 321 -49.19 31.52 -4.41
N LEU A 322 -49.43 31.79 -3.12
CA LEU A 322 -49.95 30.82 -2.16
C LEU A 322 -51.40 30.37 -2.44
N GLN A 323 -52.17 31.14 -3.21
CA GLN A 323 -53.48 30.69 -3.70
C GLN A 323 -53.36 29.70 -4.87
N SER A 324 -52.35 29.86 -5.74
CA SER A 324 -52.17 28.98 -6.91
C SER A 324 -51.77 27.54 -6.54
N GLU A 325 -50.88 27.35 -5.56
CA GLU A 325 -50.51 26.00 -5.08
C GLU A 325 -51.69 25.25 -4.43
N ARG A 326 -52.60 25.98 -3.75
CA ARG A 326 -53.77 25.36 -3.11
C ARG A 326 -54.79 24.82 -4.12
N GLN A 327 -54.92 25.43 -5.30
CA GLN A 327 -55.77 24.88 -6.36
C GLN A 327 -55.16 23.62 -7.01
N TRP A 328 -53.82 23.56 -7.11
CA TRP A 328 -53.11 22.41 -7.68
C TRP A 328 -53.17 21.14 -6.81
N ARG A 329 -53.26 21.27 -5.48
CA ARG A 329 -53.36 20.11 -4.57
C ARG A 329 -54.77 19.49 -4.48
N ASN A 330 -55.82 20.25 -4.80
CA ASN A 330 -57.21 19.79 -4.65
C ASN A 330 -57.79 19.13 -5.91
N SER A 331 -57.00 18.95 -6.97
CA SER A 331 -57.44 18.44 -8.28
C SER A 331 -56.85 17.06 -8.64
N LEU A 332 -56.28 16.35 -7.65
CA LEU A 332 -55.52 15.11 -7.86
C LEU A 332 -55.94 13.96 -6.91
N ILE A 333 -57.22 13.95 -6.52
CA ILE A 333 -57.88 12.84 -5.82
C ILE A 333 -59.27 12.63 -6.44
N LEU A 334 -59.42 11.61 -7.29
CA LEU A 334 -60.63 10.81 -7.52
C LEU A 334 -60.31 9.62 -8.46
N ASP A 335 -61.16 8.61 -8.40
CA ASP A 335 -61.32 7.48 -9.34
C ASP A 335 -60.10 6.60 -9.66
N ILE A 336 -59.84 5.65 -8.75
CA ILE A 336 -59.35 4.31 -9.11
C ILE A 336 -60.58 3.39 -9.12
N ASP A 337 -60.95 2.87 -10.30
CA ASP A 337 -61.64 1.57 -10.50
C ASP A 337 -62.01 1.40 -11.99
N ASP A 338 -61.25 0.60 -12.76
CA ASP A 338 -61.75 -0.49 -13.64
C ASP A 338 -60.59 -1.20 -14.42
N LEU A 339 -60.91 -2.32 -15.10
CA LEU A 339 -60.17 -3.01 -16.17
C LEU A 339 -58.86 -3.74 -15.85
N GLY A 340 -59.03 -4.82 -15.09
CA GLY A 340 -58.68 -6.20 -15.46
C GLY A 340 -57.66 -6.54 -16.58
N THR A 341 -56.65 -7.32 -16.17
CA THR A 341 -56.04 -8.46 -16.90
C THR A 341 -55.50 -8.29 -18.33
N SER A 342 -54.18 -8.09 -18.45
CA SER A 342 -53.30 -9.03 -19.20
C SER A 342 -51.83 -8.75 -18.89
N SER A 343 -50.99 -9.80 -18.88
CA SER A 343 -49.63 -9.71 -18.36
C SER A 343 -48.57 -9.45 -19.43
N GLU A 344 -48.34 -8.18 -19.78
CA GLU A 344 -47.01 -7.70 -20.17
C GLU A 344 -46.90 -6.15 -20.17
N ARG A 345 -45.70 -5.64 -19.86
CA ARG A 345 -45.28 -4.21 -19.93
C ARG A 345 -45.92 -3.20 -18.96
N LEU A 346 -45.47 -3.23 -17.71
CA LEU A 346 -45.23 -1.99 -16.95
C LEU A 346 -43.89 -2.05 -16.20
N HIS A 347 -42.81 -2.22 -16.96
CA HIS A 347 -41.44 -2.43 -16.48
C HIS A 347 -40.50 -1.29 -16.94
N MET A 348 -40.87 -0.04 -16.67
CA MET A 348 -39.99 1.15 -16.82
C MET A 348 -40.36 2.28 -15.85
N LEU A 349 -40.11 2.07 -14.55
CA LEU A 349 -39.44 3.04 -13.67
C LEU A 349 -39.02 2.28 -12.39
N VAL A 350 -37.98 2.76 -11.69
CA VAL A 350 -37.39 2.12 -10.49
C VAL A 350 -36.88 0.69 -10.74
N MET A 351 -35.64 0.54 -11.24
CA MET A 351 -34.68 -0.55 -10.92
C MET A 351 -33.40 -0.38 -11.75
N SER A 352 -32.32 0.15 -11.16
CA SER A 352 -30.93 0.04 -11.70
C SER A 352 -29.88 0.72 -10.79
N TYR A 353 -29.58 0.11 -9.64
CA TYR A 353 -28.33 0.33 -8.91
C TYR A 353 -27.73 -1.00 -8.41
N PRO A 354 -26.92 -1.69 -9.24
CA PRO A 354 -26.17 -2.86 -8.81
C PRO A 354 -24.90 -2.49 -8.02
N TYR A 355 -24.54 -3.36 -7.08
CA TYR A 355 -23.29 -3.35 -6.30
C TYR A 355 -22.04 -3.60 -7.18
N TYR A 356 -20.82 -3.31 -6.68
CA TYR A 356 -19.77 -4.34 -6.42
C TYR A 356 -18.53 -3.80 -5.65
N TYR A 357 -17.55 -4.68 -5.36
CA TYR A 357 -16.62 -4.64 -4.22
C TYR A 357 -15.38 -5.57 -4.47
N GLU A 358 -14.19 -5.57 -3.84
CA GLU A 358 -13.61 -4.81 -2.69
C GLU A 358 -12.08 -4.50 -2.81
N PRO A 359 -11.13 -5.48 -2.78
CA PRO A 359 -10.36 -5.68 -1.54
C PRO A 359 -8.90 -5.20 -1.47
N ALA A 360 -8.54 -4.73 -0.27
CA ALA A 360 -7.23 -4.88 0.38
C ALA A 360 -7.45 -4.76 1.91
N VAL A 361 -7.50 -5.86 2.67
CA VAL A 361 -6.36 -6.60 3.27
C VAL A 361 -5.74 -5.89 4.48
N SER A 362 -5.62 -6.64 5.58
CA SER A 362 -5.17 -6.23 6.90
C SER A 362 -3.65 -6.33 7.09
N ASN A 363 -3.12 -5.57 8.05
CA ASN A 363 -2.51 -6.07 9.29
C ASN A 363 -1.83 -4.90 10.03
N GLY A 364 -2.01 -4.83 11.35
CA GLY A 364 -1.21 -3.96 12.23
C GLY A 364 -0.12 -4.76 12.94
N VAL A 365 0.56 -4.11 13.90
CA VAL A 365 1.08 -4.74 15.13
C VAL A 365 1.31 -3.64 16.17
N TYR A 366 1.26 -4.00 17.45
CA TYR A 366 1.28 -3.13 18.63
C TYR A 366 2.71 -2.80 19.14
N ALA A 367 2.74 -2.01 20.23
CA ALA A 367 3.77 -1.95 21.28
C ALA A 367 4.97 -0.99 21.08
N SER A 368 5.54 -0.36 22.14
CA SER A 368 5.02 -0.07 23.51
C SER A 368 5.98 0.86 24.30
N LEU A 369 5.57 1.22 25.53
CA LEU A 369 6.39 1.63 26.69
C LEU A 369 6.95 3.07 26.79
N TYR A 370 6.19 3.90 27.51
CA TYR A 370 6.59 4.55 28.78
C TYR A 370 7.99 5.17 28.96
N ALA A 371 7.96 6.51 29.04
CA ALA A 371 8.42 7.34 30.18
C ALA A 371 9.91 7.34 30.61
N GLY A 372 10.49 8.55 30.59
CA GLY A 372 11.73 8.88 31.28
C GLY A 372 11.88 10.37 31.59
N GLN A 373 12.02 10.70 32.88
CA GLN A 373 12.47 11.97 33.47
C GLN A 373 11.49 13.17 33.54
N GLN A 374 11.77 14.06 34.49
CA GLN A 374 10.92 15.16 34.97
C GLN A 374 11.35 16.53 34.41
N PRO A 375 10.45 17.51 34.31
CA PRO A 375 10.82 18.92 34.20
C PRO A 375 11.21 19.50 35.59
N PRO A 376 12.13 20.46 35.67
CA PRO A 376 12.54 21.10 36.93
C PRO A 376 11.54 22.17 37.42
N GLN A 377 11.61 22.49 38.70
CA GLN A 377 10.88 23.61 39.30
C GLN A 377 11.47 24.97 38.88
N GLN A 378 10.62 25.95 38.57
CA GLN A 378 10.97 27.36 38.81
C GLN A 378 9.78 28.17 39.36
N GLN A 379 10.08 28.81 40.48
CA GLN A 379 9.23 29.62 41.35
C GLN A 379 8.63 30.84 40.66
N TRP A 380 7.47 31.31 41.16
CA TRP A 380 7.22 32.73 41.45
C TRP A 380 6.38 32.84 42.74
N GLN A 381 6.50 33.95 43.48
CA GLN A 381 6.04 34.08 44.87
C GLN A 381 4.75 34.94 45.04
N PRO A 382 4.07 34.89 46.22
CA PRO A 382 2.70 35.36 46.39
C PRO A 382 2.54 36.68 47.19
N ALA A 383 1.29 37.14 47.29
CA ALA A 383 0.78 38.10 48.29
C ALA A 383 -0.60 37.57 48.80
N THR A 384 -0.72 37.11 50.06
CA THR A 384 -1.30 37.84 51.22
C THR A 384 -2.68 38.47 50.94
N THR A 385 -3.77 38.19 51.68
CA THR A 385 -3.92 38.28 53.16
C THR A 385 -4.97 37.32 53.78
N ASN A 386 -4.90 37.13 55.11
CA ASN A 386 -5.89 36.50 56.02
C ASN A 386 -6.61 37.64 56.86
N PRO A 387 -7.38 37.48 57.99
CA PRO A 387 -7.46 36.36 58.96
C PRO A 387 -8.82 36.08 59.70
N ASN A 388 -8.76 35.23 60.75
CA ASN A 388 -9.64 35.02 61.93
C ASN A 388 -10.94 34.18 61.80
N GLU A 389 -11.46 33.45 62.83
CA GLU A 389 -11.01 32.72 64.06
C GLU A 389 -12.30 32.01 64.63
N TYR A 390 -12.33 30.85 65.35
CA TYR A 390 -12.12 30.63 66.82
C TYR A 390 -12.34 29.12 67.22
N HIS A 391 -12.42 28.79 68.52
CA HIS A 391 -12.24 27.44 69.14
C HIS A 391 -13.50 26.58 69.49
N SER A 392 -13.24 25.32 69.92
CA SER A 392 -14.11 24.20 70.40
C SER A 392 -14.72 24.41 71.84
N PRO A 393 -15.42 23.46 72.57
CA PRO A 393 -15.16 22.01 72.76
C PRO A 393 -16.44 21.06 72.90
N PRO A 394 -16.63 20.05 73.82
CA PRO A 394 -17.24 18.71 73.54
C PRO A 394 -18.52 18.39 74.43
N PRO A 395 -18.93 17.16 74.92
CA PRO A 395 -18.48 15.75 74.78
C PRO A 395 -19.57 14.58 74.76
N LEU A 396 -19.10 13.32 74.61
CA LEU A 396 -19.40 11.98 75.26
C LEU A 396 -20.72 11.67 76.05
N PRO A 397 -21.06 10.38 76.40
CA PRO A 397 -20.74 9.00 75.89
C PRO A 397 -22.05 8.15 75.65
N PRO A 398 -22.41 6.97 76.28
CA PRO A 398 -21.74 5.65 76.56
C PRO A 398 -22.53 4.32 76.22
N SER A 399 -21.82 3.20 75.95
CA SER A 399 -22.18 1.76 76.24
C SER A 399 -23.39 1.08 75.50
N ALA A 400 -23.56 -0.26 75.40
CA ALA A 400 -23.01 -1.40 76.16
C ALA A 400 -23.04 -2.81 75.44
N TYR A 401 -22.03 -3.68 75.70
CA TYR A 401 -22.09 -5.13 76.09
C TYR A 401 -22.53 -6.21 75.04
N GLU A 402 -22.09 -7.51 75.04
CA GLU A 402 -21.13 -8.29 75.88
C GLU A 402 -20.62 -9.65 75.26
N HIS A 403 -19.37 -10.06 75.63
CA HIS A 403 -18.85 -11.43 75.98
C HIS A 403 -18.96 -12.71 75.06
N GLN A 404 -18.17 -13.82 75.21
CA GLN A 404 -17.18 -14.27 76.24
C GLN A 404 -16.12 -15.34 75.76
N ASN A 405 -14.96 -15.45 76.45
CA ASN A 405 -14.01 -16.61 76.60
C ASN A 405 -13.22 -17.16 75.36
N ASN A 406 -11.99 -17.74 75.45
CA ASN A 406 -11.10 -18.10 76.59
C ASN A 406 -9.61 -18.28 76.15
N SER A 407 -8.60 -18.03 77.03
CA SER A 407 -7.23 -18.65 77.13
C SER A 407 -6.24 -18.66 75.91
N ASP A 408 -4.89 -18.59 76.00
CA ASP A 408 -3.93 -18.20 77.06
C ASP A 408 -2.47 -18.00 76.52
N THR A 409 -1.62 -17.22 77.23
CA THR A 409 -0.11 -17.13 77.15
C THR A 409 0.62 -16.75 75.83
N SER A 410 1.90 -16.32 75.83
CA SER A 410 2.55 -15.12 76.45
C SER A 410 4.03 -14.95 75.99
N ALA A 411 4.49 -13.75 75.61
CA ALA A 411 5.93 -13.42 75.40
C ALA A 411 6.26 -11.90 75.38
N ALA A 412 7.55 -11.57 75.51
CA ALA A 412 8.13 -10.22 75.69
C ALA A 412 8.37 -9.41 74.37
N PRO A 413 8.73 -8.10 74.41
CA PRO A 413 8.42 -7.15 73.34
C PRO A 413 9.62 -6.50 72.59
N SER A 414 9.33 -5.79 71.48
CA SER A 414 9.38 -4.30 71.40
C SER A 414 9.96 -3.64 70.11
N HIS A 415 9.55 -2.37 69.93
CA HIS A 415 10.20 -1.22 69.26
C HIS A 415 10.63 -1.24 67.77
N ALA A 416 9.81 -0.58 66.95
CA ALA A 416 10.01 0.78 66.43
C ALA A 416 11.21 1.14 65.50
N ALA A 417 10.82 1.79 64.38
CA ALA A 417 11.30 3.09 63.89
C ALA A 417 12.71 3.28 63.26
N VAL A 418 12.68 4.00 62.12
CA VAL A 418 13.58 5.12 61.73
C VAL A 418 14.94 4.82 61.07
N ASN A 419 15.27 5.71 60.11
CA ASN A 419 16.55 6.04 59.45
C ASN A 419 17.15 5.12 58.37
N ASP A 420 17.60 5.78 57.30
CA ASP A 420 18.73 5.39 56.46
C ASP A 420 20.02 5.24 57.28
N TYR A 421 21.00 4.45 56.80
CA TYR A 421 22.30 4.96 56.32
C TYR A 421 23.25 3.83 55.86
N ASP A 422 23.99 4.12 54.79
CA ASP A 422 25.37 3.67 54.49
C ASP A 422 25.79 2.23 54.09
N SER A 423 26.90 2.24 53.33
CA SER A 423 27.95 1.22 53.18
C SER A 423 27.74 -0.08 52.38
N ALA A 424 28.25 -0.06 51.15
CA ALA A 424 29.03 -1.18 50.57
C ALA A 424 30.41 -1.28 51.30
N PRO A 425 31.32 -2.31 51.13
CA PRO A 425 31.81 -2.77 49.82
C PRO A 425 32.49 -4.19 49.69
N VAL A 426 33.07 -4.46 48.50
CA VAL A 426 34.36 -5.19 48.23
C VAL A 426 34.48 -6.76 48.16
N PHE A 427 34.71 -7.24 46.91
CA PHE A 427 35.67 -8.26 46.37
C PHE A 427 35.77 -9.77 46.81
N TYR A 428 35.55 -10.69 45.82
CA TYR A 428 36.42 -11.82 45.34
C TYR A 428 36.91 -12.95 46.33
N PRO A 429 37.65 -14.04 45.91
CA PRO A 429 37.89 -14.70 44.59
C PRO A 429 37.81 -16.28 44.57
N GLN A 430 38.16 -16.91 43.42
CA GLN A 430 38.87 -18.22 43.21
C GLN A 430 38.19 -19.46 42.52
N LEU A 431 39.07 -20.30 41.94
CA LEU A 431 38.94 -21.58 41.19
C LEU A 431 39.60 -22.73 42.02
N PRO A 432 39.86 -24.01 41.59
CA PRO A 432 39.66 -24.78 40.31
C PRO A 432 38.71 -26.02 40.48
N GLN A 433 38.75 -27.25 39.87
CA GLN A 433 39.72 -28.18 39.20
C GLN A 433 39.07 -29.17 38.18
N GLN A 434 39.89 -30.06 37.59
CA GLN A 434 39.60 -31.30 36.80
C GLN A 434 39.84 -32.59 37.68
N PRO A 435 39.74 -33.90 37.27
CA PRO A 435 39.94 -34.61 35.97
C PRO A 435 38.82 -35.68 35.63
N GLN A 436 38.93 -36.85 34.95
CA GLN A 436 40.02 -37.77 34.49
C GLN A 436 39.61 -38.65 33.26
N TRP A 437 40.14 -39.88 33.09
CA TRP A 437 40.00 -40.82 31.93
C TRP A 437 38.99 -41.98 32.25
N GLN A 438 38.58 -42.95 31.40
CA GLN A 438 39.19 -43.84 30.36
C GLN A 438 38.04 -44.40 29.44
N ALA A 439 38.17 -45.24 28.40
CA ALA A 439 39.08 -45.50 27.27
C ALA A 439 38.66 -46.83 26.56
N SER A 440 38.19 -46.80 25.29
CA SER A 440 38.18 -47.86 24.22
C SER A 440 37.81 -49.36 24.49
N PRO A 441 37.64 -50.24 23.46
CA PRO A 441 37.27 -50.05 22.05
C PRO A 441 36.05 -50.93 21.63
N TYR A 442 35.64 -50.92 20.34
CA TYR A 442 35.50 -52.11 19.46
C TYR A 442 34.89 -51.77 18.08
N PHE A 443 35.47 -52.34 17.02
CA PHE A 443 34.90 -52.56 15.69
C PHE A 443 35.08 -54.05 15.36
N PRO A 444 34.22 -54.68 14.53
CA PRO A 444 34.76 -55.12 13.25
C PRO A 444 33.78 -55.11 12.04
N THR A 445 34.40 -55.33 10.87
CA THR A 445 33.95 -55.86 9.55
C THR A 445 32.65 -56.71 9.45
N ALA A 446 32.04 -56.94 8.27
CA ALA A 446 32.05 -56.31 6.93
C ALA A 446 31.11 -57.08 5.95
N ALA A 447 30.74 -56.43 4.83
CA ALA A 447 30.44 -57.01 3.49
C ALA A 447 29.21 -57.92 3.22
N ALA A 448 28.84 -57.92 1.92
CA ALA A 448 27.96 -58.84 1.15
C ALA A 448 26.43 -58.76 1.35
N GLY A 449 25.66 -58.94 0.25
CA GLY A 449 24.20 -59.15 0.30
C GLY A 449 23.29 -58.47 -0.75
N LEU A 450 23.57 -58.57 -2.05
CA LEU A 450 22.52 -58.46 -3.08
C LEU A 450 21.77 -59.82 -3.16
N PRO A 451 20.44 -59.89 -3.41
CA PRO A 451 19.90 -59.52 -4.73
C PRO A 451 18.49 -58.90 -4.78
N VAL A 452 18.10 -58.50 -5.99
CA VAL A 452 16.72 -58.16 -6.39
C VAL A 452 15.92 -59.44 -6.67
N PRO A 453 14.61 -59.45 -6.39
CA PRO A 453 13.68 -59.99 -7.39
C PRO A 453 12.50 -59.06 -7.68
N THR A 454 12.08 -59.06 -8.94
CA THR A 454 10.93 -58.33 -9.49
C THR A 454 9.74 -59.27 -9.80
N TYR A 455 8.62 -58.69 -10.23
CA TYR A 455 7.49 -59.33 -10.94
C TYR A 455 6.33 -59.99 -10.14
N THR A 456 5.31 -59.16 -9.91
CA THR A 456 3.88 -59.33 -10.29
C THR A 456 2.91 -60.23 -9.50
N PRO A 457 1.58 -59.94 -9.55
CA PRO A 457 0.55 -60.63 -8.77
C PRO A 457 -0.42 -61.51 -9.61
N GLN A 458 -1.03 -62.50 -8.94
CA GLN A 458 -2.38 -63.08 -9.19
C GLN A 458 -2.77 -63.83 -7.89
N ALA A 459 -3.98 -63.86 -7.31
CA ALA A 459 -5.38 -63.58 -7.69
C ALA A 459 -6.25 -64.86 -7.77
N ALA A 460 -7.05 -65.08 -6.71
CA ALA A 460 -8.24 -65.94 -6.67
C ALA A 460 -9.05 -65.57 -5.40
N GLY A 461 -10.38 -65.60 -5.36
CA GLY A 461 -11.37 -65.78 -6.43
C GLY A 461 -12.74 -66.21 -5.87
N GLY A 462 -13.85 -65.87 -6.56
CA GLY A 462 -15.16 -66.49 -6.31
C GLY A 462 -16.39 -65.56 -6.29
N GLN A 463 -17.21 -65.66 -7.36
CA GLN A 463 -18.70 -65.63 -7.37
C GLN A 463 -19.45 -64.35 -6.90
N ASP A 464 -20.63 -63.99 -7.40
CA ASP A 464 -21.43 -64.52 -8.54
C ASP A 464 -22.38 -63.45 -9.14
N SER A 465 -22.92 -63.73 -10.34
CA SER A 465 -24.14 -63.12 -10.94
C SER A 465 -24.19 -61.61 -11.30
N ASN A 466 -25.18 -61.08 -12.06
CA ASN A 466 -25.58 -61.45 -13.44
C ASN A 466 -26.34 -60.28 -14.14
N ASN A 467 -26.25 -60.17 -15.49
CA ASN A 467 -27.05 -59.32 -16.41
C ASN A 467 -26.93 -57.78 -16.30
N LYS A 468 -27.17 -56.92 -17.31
CA LYS A 468 -27.27 -56.91 -18.82
C LYS A 468 -27.29 -55.39 -19.21
N ARG A 469 -26.84 -54.86 -20.36
CA ARG A 469 -26.12 -55.29 -21.60
C ARG A 469 -25.55 -54.00 -22.28
N LYS A 470 -24.31 -53.99 -22.83
CA LYS A 470 -23.93 -54.02 -24.29
C LYS A 470 -24.52 -52.91 -25.18
N ARG A 471 -23.85 -52.31 -26.19
CA ARG A 471 -22.50 -52.40 -26.84
C ARG A 471 -22.26 -51.08 -27.67
N ARG A 472 -21.07 -50.65 -28.13
CA ARG A 472 -20.25 -51.04 -29.34
C ARG A 472 -21.07 -51.20 -30.65
N GLU A 473 -20.62 -50.85 -31.86
CA GLU A 473 -19.34 -50.34 -32.40
C GLU A 473 -19.54 -49.75 -33.83
N MET A 474 -18.65 -48.84 -34.26
CA MET A 474 -18.14 -48.51 -35.63
C MET A 474 -18.99 -48.55 -36.94
N ASP A 475 -18.75 -47.50 -37.75
CA ASP A 475 -18.60 -47.41 -39.22
C ASP A 475 -19.78 -47.21 -40.23
N HIS A 476 -19.39 -46.49 -41.30
CA HIS A 476 -19.96 -46.30 -42.66
C HIS A 476 -21.08 -45.27 -42.98
N ASP A 477 -21.00 -44.87 -44.26
CA ASP A 477 -21.59 -43.77 -45.03
C ASP A 477 -23.12 -43.54 -44.96
N GLY A 478 -23.55 -42.30 -45.27
CA GLY A 478 -24.95 -42.02 -45.60
C GLY A 478 -25.37 -40.55 -45.68
N SER A 479 -25.42 -39.98 -46.88
CA SER A 479 -26.44 -38.98 -47.29
C SER A 479 -27.46 -39.72 -48.19
N PRO A 480 -28.74 -39.30 -48.34
CA PRO A 480 -29.31 -37.96 -48.13
C PRO A 480 -30.53 -37.95 -47.17
N GLY A 481 -31.32 -36.86 -47.17
CA GLY A 481 -32.54 -36.72 -46.33
C GLY A 481 -33.84 -36.45 -47.10
N LEU A 482 -34.96 -36.43 -46.37
CA LEU A 482 -36.36 -36.02 -46.69
C LEU A 482 -36.99 -35.60 -45.32
N ILE A 483 -37.88 -34.60 -45.12
CA ILE A 483 -39.21 -34.30 -45.73
C ILE A 483 -40.21 -35.45 -45.40
N ASN A 484 -41.43 -35.29 -44.89
CA ASN A 484 -42.35 -34.16 -44.55
C ASN A 484 -43.27 -34.62 -43.36
N VAL A 485 -44.27 -33.92 -42.78
CA VAL A 485 -44.97 -32.61 -42.92
C VAL A 485 -45.42 -32.17 -41.50
N VAL A 486 -45.89 -30.92 -41.30
CA VAL A 486 -47.30 -30.54 -40.98
C VAL A 486 -47.36 -29.04 -40.66
N ASP A 487 -48.10 -28.28 -41.49
CA ASP A 487 -48.52 -26.88 -41.23
C ASP A 487 -49.73 -26.53 -42.12
N PRO A 488 -50.84 -26.00 -41.54
CA PRO A 488 -51.93 -25.34 -42.28
C PRO A 488 -52.34 -23.97 -41.67
N ASN A 489 -52.78 -22.92 -42.38
CA ASN A 489 -53.06 -22.66 -43.80
C ASN A 489 -53.20 -21.12 -44.02
N HIS A 490 -52.89 -20.57 -45.20
CA HIS A 490 -53.88 -20.04 -46.20
C HIS A 490 -53.32 -19.09 -47.29
N ASP A 491 -53.92 -19.22 -48.48
CA ASP A 491 -54.20 -18.26 -49.57
C ASP A 491 -53.12 -17.51 -50.40
N MET A 492 -52.87 -18.11 -51.58
CA MET A 492 -53.05 -17.57 -52.96
C MET A 492 -52.91 -16.04 -53.23
N HIS A 493 -52.23 -15.59 -54.30
CA HIS A 493 -52.58 -15.90 -55.71
C HIS A 493 -51.46 -15.63 -56.77
N ARG A 494 -51.31 -16.61 -57.70
CA ARG A 494 -50.91 -16.58 -59.15
C ARG A 494 -50.12 -15.39 -59.76
N GLY A 495 -49.04 -15.69 -60.53
CA GLY A 495 -48.57 -14.87 -61.68
C GLY A 495 -47.13 -15.14 -62.18
N SER A 496 -46.92 -15.34 -63.49
CA SER A 496 -45.61 -15.64 -64.16
C SER A 496 -45.45 -14.77 -65.45
N PRO A 497 -44.37 -14.83 -66.29
CA PRO A 497 -42.98 -15.33 -66.13
C PRO A 497 -41.84 -14.45 -66.79
N SER A 498 -40.58 -14.95 -66.81
CA SER A 498 -39.61 -14.96 -67.96
C SER A 498 -38.27 -14.16 -67.95
N LYS A 499 -37.28 -14.71 -68.71
CA LYS A 499 -36.04 -14.16 -69.33
C LYS A 499 -34.64 -14.20 -68.65
N SER A 500 -33.80 -15.17 -69.11
CA SER A 500 -32.46 -15.03 -69.79
C SER A 500 -31.45 -13.92 -69.38
N LEU A 501 -30.11 -14.07 -69.44
CA LEU A 501 -29.22 -14.93 -70.28
C LEU A 501 -27.78 -15.04 -69.66
N ALA A 502 -26.86 -15.81 -70.27
CA ALA A 502 -25.43 -15.99 -69.89
C ALA A 502 -24.48 -15.37 -70.99
N PRO A 503 -23.11 -15.47 -71.02
CA PRO A 503 -22.25 -16.64 -70.71
C PRO A 503 -20.85 -16.40 -70.05
N ILE A 504 -20.05 -17.48 -70.01
CA ILE A 504 -18.67 -17.71 -69.50
C ILE A 504 -17.58 -17.38 -70.60
N PRO A 505 -16.21 -17.52 -70.46
CA PRO A 505 -15.46 -18.69 -69.93
C PRO A 505 -14.09 -18.47 -69.22
N ASP A 506 -13.48 -19.57 -68.75
CA ASP A 506 -12.14 -19.72 -68.15
C ASP A 506 -10.94 -19.65 -69.13
N SER A 507 -9.70 -19.54 -68.62
CA SER A 507 -8.68 -20.60 -68.81
C SER A 507 -7.33 -20.41 -68.06
N GLN A 508 -6.98 -21.42 -67.26
CA GLN A 508 -5.73 -22.19 -67.17
C GLN A 508 -4.33 -21.56 -67.42
N VAL A 509 -3.34 -21.97 -66.59
CA VAL A 509 -2.36 -23.05 -66.94
C VAL A 509 -1.62 -23.53 -65.68
N SER A 510 -1.31 -24.83 -65.59
CA SER A 510 -0.58 -25.44 -64.47
C SER A 510 0.62 -26.30 -64.94
N LYS A 511 1.74 -26.29 -64.22
CA LYS A 511 2.87 -27.23 -64.42
C LYS A 511 3.59 -27.65 -63.12
N ARG A 512 3.08 -28.74 -62.55
CA ARG A 512 3.77 -30.01 -62.21
C ARG A 512 5.14 -30.04 -61.49
N TYR A 513 5.14 -30.83 -60.39
CA TYR A 513 6.10 -31.89 -59.99
C TYR A 513 7.50 -31.57 -59.41
N CYS A 514 7.62 -31.87 -58.11
CA CYS A 514 8.49 -32.89 -57.49
C CYS A 514 10.03 -32.93 -57.69
N SER A 515 10.68 -32.95 -56.51
CA SER A 515 11.71 -33.93 -56.02
C SER A 515 13.21 -33.70 -56.27
N ALA A 516 13.99 -34.50 -55.52
CA ALA A 516 15.45 -34.60 -55.40
C ALA A 516 16.21 -33.48 -54.64
N ALA A 517 16.84 -33.91 -53.55
CA ALA A 517 18.06 -33.36 -52.96
C ALA A 517 19.16 -34.44 -53.14
N PRO A 518 20.35 -34.39 -52.50
CA PRO A 518 21.05 -33.29 -51.81
C PRO A 518 22.50 -33.10 -52.33
N GLN A 519 23.22 -32.11 -51.79
CA GLN A 519 24.66 -32.28 -51.46
C GLN A 519 25.15 -31.16 -50.53
N ALA A 520 26.26 -31.40 -49.83
CA ALA A 520 26.89 -30.46 -48.91
C ALA A 520 28.41 -30.57 -48.99
N THR A 521 29.12 -29.44 -48.93
CA THR A 521 30.54 -29.40 -48.50
C THR A 521 30.95 -27.98 -48.07
N PHE A 522 31.40 -27.89 -46.82
CA PHE A 522 32.67 -27.29 -46.34
C PHE A 522 33.25 -25.99 -46.93
N GLN A 523 33.68 -25.12 -45.99
CA GLN A 523 34.91 -24.27 -45.95
C GLN A 523 35.38 -23.57 -47.25
N GLU A 524 35.64 -22.25 -47.27
CA GLU A 524 36.78 -21.64 -46.55
C GLU A 524 36.67 -20.09 -46.44
N SER A 525 37.75 -19.38 -46.07
CA SER A 525 37.81 -17.90 -46.02
C SER A 525 39.18 -17.38 -46.48
N PRO A 526 39.24 -16.32 -47.33
CA PRO A 526 40.43 -15.46 -47.29
C PRO A 526 40.24 -13.94 -47.62
N ILE A 527 40.83 -13.09 -46.77
CA ILE A 527 41.88 -12.08 -47.08
C ILE A 527 41.57 -10.79 -47.95
N HIS A 528 41.76 -9.63 -47.29
CA HIS A 528 42.28 -8.30 -47.69
C HIS A 528 41.94 -7.51 -49.01
N ALA A 529 41.47 -6.26 -48.75
CA ALA A 529 42.01 -4.93 -49.20
C ALA A 529 41.92 -4.41 -50.66
N ARG A 530 41.59 -3.10 -50.82
CA ARG A 530 42.51 -2.03 -51.32
C ARG A 530 41.93 -0.60 -51.46
N ASP A 531 42.78 0.39 -51.12
CA ASP A 531 43.18 1.67 -51.77
C ASP A 531 42.20 2.66 -52.46
N ALA A 532 42.44 3.98 -52.22
CA ALA A 532 42.49 5.14 -53.17
C ALA A 532 41.75 6.44 -52.69
N VAL A 533 42.10 7.70 -53.08
CA VAL A 533 43.39 8.46 -53.25
C VAL A 533 43.07 9.98 -53.59
N ARG A 534 44.04 10.91 -53.46
CA ARG A 534 44.04 12.39 -53.79
C ARG A 534 43.63 13.39 -52.66
N SER A 535 44.05 14.69 -52.64
CA SER A 535 45.40 15.33 -52.75
C SER A 535 45.35 16.87 -52.43
N PHE A 536 46.48 17.46 -51.99
CA PHE A 536 46.79 18.89 -51.64
C PHE A 536 46.53 19.95 -52.74
N PRO A 537 46.69 21.31 -52.54
CA PRO A 537 47.28 22.13 -51.44
C PRO A 537 46.37 23.31 -50.93
N GLY A 538 46.76 24.34 -50.14
CA GLY A 538 47.94 24.58 -49.25
C GLY A 538 48.39 26.06 -49.04
N ALA A 539 48.87 26.39 -47.82
CA ALA A 539 49.76 27.51 -47.38
C ALA A 539 49.39 29.04 -47.38
N ALA A 540 49.24 29.58 -46.15
CA ALA A 540 49.91 30.78 -45.57
C ALA A 540 49.45 32.26 -45.77
N LEU A 541 49.84 33.09 -44.76
CA LEU A 541 49.96 34.57 -44.64
C LEU A 541 48.86 35.43 -43.95
N GLN A 542 49.33 36.47 -43.25
CA GLN A 542 48.66 37.60 -42.55
C GLN A 542 48.80 38.90 -43.42
N PRO A 543 48.04 40.03 -43.28
CA PRO A 543 48.06 40.91 -42.07
C PRO A 543 46.92 41.95 -41.76
N VAL A 544 46.88 42.43 -40.50
CA VAL A 544 46.72 43.84 -39.99
C VAL A 544 45.49 44.77 -40.28
N SER A 545 45.03 45.47 -39.20
CA SER A 545 44.21 46.73 -39.12
C SER A 545 42.69 46.67 -39.44
N LEU A 546 41.78 47.53 -38.91
CA LEU A 546 41.87 48.87 -38.27
C LEU A 546 40.65 49.14 -37.29
N MET A 547 40.63 50.25 -36.52
CA MET A 547 39.48 50.79 -35.72
C MET A 547 38.96 52.13 -36.31
N PRO A 548 37.80 52.71 -35.88
CA PRO A 548 37.62 53.51 -34.62
C PRO A 548 36.31 53.14 -33.83
N SER A 549 36.01 53.46 -32.54
CA SER A 549 36.40 54.48 -31.52
C SER A 549 35.55 55.80 -31.55
N VAL A 550 35.03 56.41 -30.46
CA VAL A 550 35.00 56.14 -28.99
C VAL A 550 33.91 57.03 -28.28
N GLU A 551 33.38 56.67 -27.09
CA GLU A 551 32.94 57.57 -25.97
C GLU A 551 32.64 56.70 -24.69
N HIS A 552 33.30 56.78 -23.52
CA HIS A 552 33.41 57.83 -22.44
C HIS A 552 32.16 57.91 -21.51
N VAL A 553 32.23 58.04 -20.16
CA VAL A 553 33.16 58.74 -19.21
C VAL A 553 33.28 58.02 -17.82
N ASN A 554 34.50 57.99 -17.23
CA ASN A 554 34.98 57.96 -15.79
C ASN A 554 34.20 57.29 -14.62
N SER A 555 34.79 56.88 -13.48
CA SER A 555 36.19 56.65 -13.02
C SER A 555 36.17 55.92 -11.64
N GLY A 556 36.97 54.88 -11.37
CA GLY A 556 38.29 55.01 -10.70
C GLY A 556 38.29 54.24 -9.35
N SER A 557 39.41 53.81 -8.74
CA SER A 557 40.83 53.81 -9.16
C SER A 557 41.70 52.94 -8.23
N THR A 558 42.62 52.13 -8.79
CA THR A 558 43.90 51.63 -8.17
C THR A 558 43.85 50.82 -6.85
N ALA A 559 44.75 49.89 -6.52
CA ALA A 559 46.17 49.72 -6.88
C ALA A 559 46.60 48.23 -6.97
N SER A 560 47.90 47.95 -7.11
CA SER A 560 48.40 46.67 -7.63
C SER A 560 49.67 46.09 -6.95
N CYS A 561 49.79 44.76 -7.07
CA CYS A 561 51.02 43.99 -7.31
C CYS A 561 52.01 43.66 -6.15
N SER A 562 52.06 42.36 -5.79
CA SER A 562 53.23 41.62 -5.24
C SER A 562 53.68 41.99 -3.80
N ARG A 563 54.48 41.20 -3.05
CA ARG A 563 55.46 40.14 -3.39
C ARG A 563 55.87 39.36 -2.10
N VAL A 564 56.67 38.28 -2.26
CA VAL A 564 57.54 37.60 -1.26
C VAL A 564 56.91 36.54 -0.34
N LYS A 565 57.72 35.50 -0.05
CA LYS A 565 57.52 34.34 0.84
C LYS A 565 57.53 34.72 2.33
N VAL A 566 57.02 33.82 3.17
CA VAL A 566 57.72 33.36 4.40
C VAL A 566 57.56 31.82 4.50
N GLU A 567 58.56 31.14 5.05
CA GLU A 567 58.60 29.68 5.26
C GLU A 567 58.53 29.35 6.77
N ALA A 568 58.60 28.06 7.15
CA ALA A 568 58.95 27.57 8.49
C ALA A 568 57.87 27.71 9.62
N GLU A 569 57.80 26.84 10.64
CA GLU A 569 58.43 25.52 10.81
C GLU A 569 57.75 24.62 11.87
N ASN A 570 58.12 23.33 11.84
CA ASN A 570 58.25 22.37 12.95
C ASN A 570 57.51 22.59 14.28
N ARG A 571 56.81 21.52 14.73
CA ARG A 571 57.25 20.77 15.93
C ARG A 571 56.78 19.31 15.95
N LYS A 572 57.70 18.41 16.31
CA LYS A 572 57.44 17.00 16.62
C LYS A 572 57.21 16.85 18.13
N MET A 573 56.46 15.83 18.55
CA MET A 573 56.70 15.15 19.83
C MET A 573 56.23 13.69 19.77
N ASN A 574 57.03 12.78 20.34
CA ASN A 574 56.75 11.34 20.43
C ASN A 574 56.39 10.96 21.87
N LEU A 575 55.58 9.91 22.05
CA LEU A 575 55.69 8.89 23.13
C LEU A 575 54.61 7.79 22.91
N ALA A 576 54.66 6.63 23.59
CA ALA A 576 55.51 5.46 23.30
C ALA A 576 54.97 4.20 24.04
N MET A 577 54.97 3.02 23.37
CA MET A 577 54.77 1.67 23.98
C MET A 577 53.39 1.43 24.67
N MET A 578 52.98 0.22 25.09
CA MET A 578 53.60 -1.12 25.13
C MET A 578 52.86 -2.14 24.22
N SER A 579 53.09 -3.45 24.41
CA SER A 579 52.76 -4.49 23.42
C SER A 579 52.69 -5.92 23.99
N TYR A 580 51.97 -6.82 23.29
CA TYR A 580 51.91 -8.30 23.46
C TYR A 580 51.08 -8.84 24.64
N PRO A 581 50.61 -10.11 24.62
CA PRO A 581 50.95 -11.23 23.71
C PRO A 581 49.77 -11.85 22.91
N ALA A 582 50.07 -12.92 22.15
CA ALA A 582 49.12 -13.72 21.37
C ALA A 582 49.34 -15.24 21.60
N PRO A 583 48.33 -16.10 21.33
CA PRO A 583 48.52 -17.55 21.23
C PRO A 583 48.43 -18.10 19.79
N SER A 584 49.21 -19.15 19.56
CA SER A 584 49.31 -20.04 18.39
C SER A 584 48.10 -21.00 18.23
N SER A 585 47.89 -21.76 17.14
CA SER A 585 48.27 -21.67 15.70
C SER A 585 47.77 -22.95 14.98
N GLN A 586 47.22 -22.87 13.76
CA GLN A 586 47.25 -23.98 12.77
C GLN A 586 47.39 -23.42 11.33
N LYS A 587 47.81 -24.27 10.38
CA LYS A 587 48.43 -23.86 9.10
C LYS A 587 47.43 -23.63 7.95
N PRO A 588 47.53 -22.51 7.21
CA PRO A 588 47.00 -22.40 5.85
C PRO A 588 47.85 -23.16 4.82
N ILE A 589 47.28 -23.46 3.65
CA ILE A 589 47.93 -24.15 2.52
C ILE A 589 48.54 -23.13 1.54
N SER A 590 49.64 -23.49 0.89
CA SER A 590 50.46 -22.62 0.03
C SER A 590 49.75 -22.15 -1.27
N PRO A 591 49.93 -20.88 -1.69
CA PRO A 591 49.53 -20.42 -3.03
C PRO A 591 50.58 -20.78 -4.11
N PRO A 592 50.18 -20.83 -5.40
CA PRO A 592 51.09 -21.01 -6.54
C PRO A 592 51.96 -19.76 -6.82
N PRO A 593 53.05 -19.88 -7.62
CA PRO A 593 54.16 -18.92 -7.62
C PRO A 593 53.90 -17.61 -8.36
N SER A 594 54.68 -16.59 -7.98
CA SER A 594 54.67 -15.25 -8.53
C SER A 594 55.15 -15.18 -9.99
N GLN A 595 54.51 -14.31 -10.77
CA GLN A 595 55.11 -13.72 -11.97
C GLN A 595 55.35 -12.22 -11.73
N THR A 596 56.38 -11.70 -12.39
CA THR A 596 56.98 -10.37 -12.19
C THR A 596 56.03 -9.21 -12.40
N ALA A 597 56.12 -8.19 -11.55
CA ALA A 597 55.44 -6.91 -11.77
C ALA A 597 56.03 -6.16 -12.99
N PRO A 598 55.21 -5.61 -13.89
CA PRO A 598 55.66 -4.71 -14.95
C PRO A 598 55.89 -3.29 -14.41
N GLU A 599 56.79 -2.55 -15.07
CA GLU A 599 57.13 -1.16 -14.73
C GLU A 599 55.98 -0.16 -15.02
N PRO A 600 55.99 1.03 -14.38
CA PRO A 600 54.97 2.05 -14.59
C PRO A 600 54.99 2.61 -16.02
N LEU A 601 54.02 2.19 -16.83
CA LEU A 601 53.83 2.70 -18.19
C LEU A 601 53.51 4.21 -18.18
N SER A 602 54.08 4.89 -19.18
CA SER A 602 54.11 6.34 -19.35
C SER A 602 52.75 7.04 -19.26
N SER A 603 52.77 8.28 -18.75
CA SER A 603 51.64 9.22 -18.75
C SER A 603 50.83 9.22 -20.06
N PRO A 604 49.50 9.23 -20.02
CA PRO A 604 48.68 9.22 -21.23
C PRO A 604 48.96 10.45 -22.09
N SER A 605 49.32 10.22 -23.35
CA SER A 605 49.55 11.31 -24.30
C SER A 605 48.30 12.18 -24.45
N ARG A 606 48.48 13.49 -24.49
CA ARG A 606 47.41 14.48 -24.65
C ARG A 606 46.68 14.32 -25.99
N ALA A 607 45.68 13.43 -26.02
CA ALA A 607 44.77 13.29 -27.15
C ALA A 607 44.15 14.66 -27.46
N GLN A 608 44.20 15.06 -28.73
CA GLN A 608 43.54 16.28 -29.16
C GLN A 608 42.02 16.15 -28.95
N PRO A 609 41.32 17.21 -28.55
CA PRO A 609 39.86 17.15 -28.41
C PRO A 609 39.23 16.86 -29.77
N SER A 610 38.67 15.66 -29.92
CA SER A 610 37.85 15.30 -31.09
C SER A 610 36.77 16.36 -31.26
N ALA A 611 36.61 16.89 -32.47
CA ALA A 611 35.74 18.03 -32.76
C ALA A 611 34.36 17.84 -32.10
N ARG A 612 34.04 18.73 -31.16
CA ARG A 612 32.87 18.60 -30.27
C ARG A 612 31.61 18.56 -31.11
N ALA A 613 31.02 17.38 -31.29
CA ALA A 613 29.85 17.17 -32.11
C ALA A 613 28.75 18.15 -31.69
N ALA A 614 28.33 19.01 -32.64
CA ALA A 614 27.43 20.12 -32.37
C ALA A 614 26.12 19.61 -31.73
N PRO A 615 25.54 20.35 -30.76
CA PRO A 615 24.31 19.93 -30.11
C PRO A 615 23.20 19.78 -31.15
N MET A 616 22.46 18.67 -31.07
CA MET A 616 21.39 18.37 -32.02
C MET A 616 20.25 19.41 -31.87
N PRO A 617 19.56 19.81 -32.95
CA PRO A 617 18.36 20.67 -32.83
C PRO A 617 17.37 20.06 -31.82
N ASP A 618 16.90 20.85 -30.85
CA ASP A 618 16.11 20.43 -29.68
C ASP A 618 16.85 19.55 -28.64
N GLU A 619 18.17 19.65 -28.49
CA GLU A 619 18.92 19.05 -27.37
C GLU A 619 18.91 20.03 -26.17
N PRO A 620 18.65 19.56 -24.93
CA PRO A 620 18.62 20.47 -23.78
C PRO A 620 20.02 21.03 -23.48
N ILE A 621 20.07 22.30 -23.05
CA ILE A 621 21.32 22.94 -22.61
C ILE A 621 21.82 22.22 -21.35
N LEU A 622 23.09 21.82 -21.37
CA LEU A 622 23.77 21.10 -20.27
C LEU A 622 24.87 21.98 -19.66
N CYS A 623 25.08 21.87 -18.34
CA CYS A 623 26.27 22.43 -17.70
C CYS A 623 27.51 21.55 -17.95
N ALA A 624 28.68 21.99 -17.48
CA ALA A 624 29.96 21.32 -17.76
C ALA A 624 30.02 19.86 -17.24
N GLU A 625 29.59 19.60 -16.00
CA GLU A 625 29.57 18.24 -15.43
C GLU A 625 28.55 17.33 -16.14
N GLN A 626 27.40 17.88 -16.54
CA GLN A 626 26.36 17.16 -17.28
C GLN A 626 26.84 16.79 -18.70
N ALA A 627 27.53 17.71 -19.39
CA ALA A 627 28.11 17.44 -20.70
C ALA A 627 29.23 16.37 -20.62
N ALA A 628 30.12 16.48 -19.64
CA ALA A 628 31.18 15.48 -19.41
C ALA A 628 30.60 14.08 -19.13
N LEU A 629 29.52 13.99 -18.34
CA LEU A 629 28.80 12.74 -18.12
C LEU A 629 28.17 12.18 -19.41
N VAL A 630 27.60 13.03 -20.28
CA VAL A 630 27.11 12.59 -21.60
C VAL A 630 28.26 12.07 -22.46
N ASP A 631 29.42 12.72 -22.47
CA ASP A 631 30.61 12.27 -23.21
C ASP A 631 31.15 10.93 -22.66
N VAL A 632 31.19 10.75 -21.33
CA VAL A 632 31.53 9.46 -20.68
C VAL A 632 30.55 8.36 -21.09
N ILE A 633 29.25 8.60 -21.04
CA ILE A 633 28.22 7.63 -21.47
C ILE A 633 28.37 7.28 -22.97
N CYS A 634 28.66 8.26 -23.82
CA CYS A 634 28.84 8.02 -25.26
C CYS A 634 30.14 7.26 -25.59
N SER A 635 31.10 7.15 -24.65
CA SER A 635 32.28 6.29 -24.80
C SER A 635 31.97 4.79 -24.66
N GLY A 636 30.73 4.40 -24.35
CA GLY A 636 30.30 2.99 -24.25
C GLY A 636 30.58 2.32 -22.90
N ARG A 637 31.09 3.06 -21.91
CA ARG A 637 31.34 2.55 -20.55
C ARG A 637 30.03 2.33 -19.78
N ASN A 638 30.03 1.39 -18.84
CA ASN A 638 28.94 1.23 -17.88
C ASN A 638 29.02 2.37 -16.86
N VAL A 639 27.91 3.06 -16.60
CA VAL A 639 27.91 4.27 -15.76
C VAL A 639 26.82 4.20 -14.69
N PHE A 640 27.20 4.35 -13.42
CA PHE A 640 26.27 4.79 -12.39
C PHE A 640 26.45 6.30 -12.21
N TYR A 641 25.39 7.06 -12.44
CA TYR A 641 25.40 8.48 -12.14
C TYR A 641 24.36 8.87 -11.10
N THR A 642 24.80 9.71 -10.16
CA THR A 642 23.98 10.20 -9.06
C THR A 642 24.20 11.69 -8.84
N GLY A 643 23.51 12.25 -7.86
CA GLY A 643 23.45 13.67 -7.56
C GLY A 643 22.20 13.95 -6.77
N SER A 644 22.24 15.00 -5.95
CA SER A 644 21.12 15.43 -5.11
C SER A 644 19.87 15.71 -5.94
N ALA A 645 18.70 15.71 -5.30
CA ALA A 645 17.49 16.27 -5.89
C ALA A 645 17.77 17.70 -6.41
N GLY A 646 17.42 17.96 -7.69
CA GLY A 646 17.73 19.23 -8.36
C GLY A 646 18.93 19.23 -9.33
N CYS A 647 19.81 18.22 -9.32
CA CYS A 647 21.03 18.22 -10.16
C CYS A 647 20.83 17.80 -11.64
N GLY A 648 19.63 18.01 -12.22
CA GLY A 648 19.41 17.80 -13.66
C GLY A 648 19.48 16.35 -14.19
N LYS A 649 19.46 15.31 -13.35
CA LYS A 649 19.61 13.88 -13.75
C LYS A 649 18.75 13.47 -14.96
N SER A 650 17.47 13.86 -14.99
CA SER A 650 16.54 13.53 -16.09
C SER A 650 16.71 14.41 -17.34
N THR A 651 17.47 15.52 -17.26
CA THR A 651 17.91 16.33 -18.41
C THR A 651 19.06 15.63 -19.12
N VAL A 652 20.04 15.15 -18.35
CA VAL A 652 21.15 14.30 -18.85
C VAL A 652 20.63 13.05 -19.55
N LEU A 653 19.64 12.37 -18.94
CA LEU A 653 19.00 11.17 -19.51
C LEU A 653 18.48 11.43 -20.93
N LYS A 654 17.81 12.56 -21.15
CA LYS A 654 17.28 12.94 -22.48
C LYS A 654 18.40 13.23 -23.49
N ALA A 655 19.45 13.93 -23.07
CA ALA A 655 20.58 14.28 -23.94
C ALA A 655 21.34 13.04 -24.43
N PHE A 656 21.86 12.18 -23.52
CA PHE A 656 22.61 11.00 -23.99
C PHE A 656 21.70 10.00 -24.71
N THR A 657 20.42 9.85 -24.33
CA THR A 657 19.48 9.00 -25.08
C THR A 657 19.37 9.44 -26.53
N LYS A 658 19.27 10.75 -26.78
CA LYS A 658 19.21 11.32 -28.12
C LYS A 658 20.51 11.07 -28.89
N ARG A 659 21.66 11.28 -28.25
CA ARG A 659 22.99 11.11 -28.84
C ARG A 659 23.29 9.65 -29.19
N LEU A 660 23.06 8.72 -28.26
CA LEU A 660 23.22 7.28 -28.49
C LEU A 660 22.30 6.76 -29.60
N ARG A 661 21.05 7.23 -29.66
CA ARG A 661 20.12 6.90 -30.77
C ARG A 661 20.59 7.48 -32.12
N ALA A 662 21.18 8.67 -32.14
CA ALA A 662 21.81 9.23 -33.33
C ALA A 662 23.08 8.44 -33.74
N MET A 663 23.78 7.83 -32.80
CA MET A 663 24.87 6.85 -33.02
C MET A 663 24.34 5.43 -33.40
N GLY A 664 23.04 5.30 -33.72
CA GLY A 664 22.42 4.04 -34.15
C GLY A 664 22.16 3.02 -33.04
N LYS A 665 22.38 3.35 -31.76
CA LYS A 665 22.21 2.42 -30.64
C LYS A 665 20.74 2.20 -30.28
N GLN A 666 20.38 0.94 -30.04
CA GLN A 666 19.08 0.52 -29.51
C GLN A 666 19.04 0.72 -27.99
N VAL A 667 18.71 1.95 -27.58
CA VAL A 667 18.61 2.36 -26.16
C VAL A 667 17.23 2.05 -25.58
N ARG A 668 17.18 1.13 -24.61
CA ARG A 668 15.97 0.79 -23.84
C ARG A 668 16.02 1.49 -22.47
N ILE A 669 14.99 2.28 -22.16
CA ILE A 669 14.88 3.00 -20.88
C ILE A 669 13.91 2.26 -19.97
N LEU A 670 14.34 2.04 -18.73
CA LEU A 670 13.71 1.23 -17.71
C LEU A 670 13.55 2.01 -16.40
N ALA A 671 12.62 1.57 -15.56
CA ALA A 671 12.49 2.01 -14.17
C ALA A 671 11.82 0.91 -13.32
N PRO A 672 11.94 0.92 -11.98
CA PRO A 672 11.29 -0.08 -11.12
C PRO A 672 9.75 0.03 -11.10
N THR A 673 9.19 1.24 -11.24
CA THR A 673 7.75 1.49 -11.12
C THR A 673 7.13 2.03 -12.42
N GLY A 674 5.82 1.77 -12.62
CA GLY A 674 5.09 2.26 -13.80
C GLY A 674 5.11 3.78 -13.93
N ARG A 675 4.95 4.49 -12.81
CA ARG A 675 5.03 5.96 -12.74
C ARG A 675 6.37 6.50 -13.22
N ALA A 676 7.48 5.93 -12.75
CA ALA A 676 8.83 6.34 -13.15
C ALA A 676 9.10 6.02 -14.63
N ALA A 677 8.72 4.82 -15.09
CA ALA A 677 8.89 4.41 -16.49
C ALA A 677 8.16 5.35 -17.46
N LEU A 678 6.91 5.71 -17.17
CA LEU A 678 6.12 6.65 -17.97
C LEU A 678 6.73 8.06 -17.99
N GLN A 679 7.41 8.49 -16.93
CA GLN A 679 8.04 9.81 -16.88
C GLN A 679 9.23 9.95 -17.84
N VAL A 680 9.96 8.85 -18.08
CA VAL A 680 11.13 8.81 -18.98
C VAL A 680 10.82 8.24 -20.38
N ASN A 681 9.54 7.98 -20.67
CA ASN A 681 9.06 7.27 -21.87
C ASN A 681 9.78 5.91 -22.08
N GLY A 682 9.83 5.13 -21.01
CA GLY A 682 10.38 3.78 -20.96
C GLY A 682 9.37 2.74 -20.46
N SER A 683 9.85 1.53 -20.19
CA SER A 683 9.07 0.42 -19.62
C SER A 683 9.48 0.10 -18.19
N THR A 684 8.71 -0.68 -17.44
CA THR A 684 9.23 -1.22 -16.17
C THR A 684 10.30 -2.28 -16.41
N THR A 685 11.24 -2.45 -15.49
CA THR A 685 12.22 -3.58 -15.52
C THR A 685 11.51 -4.92 -15.68
N TRP A 686 10.41 -5.13 -14.93
CA TRP A 686 9.48 -6.24 -15.05
C TRP A 686 8.95 -6.44 -16.49
N THR A 687 8.39 -5.39 -17.11
CA THR A 687 7.84 -5.46 -18.48
C THR A 687 8.94 -5.81 -19.49
N TYR A 688 10.15 -5.26 -19.32
CA TYR A 688 11.29 -5.52 -20.18
C TYR A 688 11.83 -6.95 -20.04
N ALA A 689 11.87 -7.50 -18.82
CA ALA A 689 12.19 -8.90 -18.59
C ALA A 689 11.10 -9.88 -19.08
N GLY A 690 9.87 -9.39 -19.29
CA GLY A 690 8.69 -10.20 -19.61
C GLY A 690 7.96 -10.75 -18.38
N TRP A 691 8.25 -10.24 -17.20
CA TRP A 691 7.81 -10.77 -15.91
C TRP A 691 6.58 -10.07 -15.32
N THR A 692 5.92 -10.81 -14.43
CA THR A 692 4.99 -10.32 -13.38
C THR A 692 5.61 -10.55 -11.99
N PRO A 693 5.07 -10.00 -10.90
CA PRO A 693 5.56 -10.30 -9.54
C PRO A 693 5.61 -11.81 -9.22
N ASP A 694 4.70 -12.61 -9.77
CA ASP A 694 4.69 -14.06 -9.60
C ASP A 694 5.90 -14.78 -10.21
N HIS A 695 6.63 -14.15 -11.14
CA HIS A 695 7.86 -14.74 -11.67
C HIS A 695 8.94 -14.84 -10.58
N HIS A 696 8.99 -13.93 -9.60
CA HIS A 696 9.90 -14.07 -8.46
C HIS A 696 9.59 -15.31 -7.58
N LYS A 697 8.42 -15.96 -7.75
CA LYS A 697 8.07 -17.24 -7.09
C LYS A 697 8.71 -18.47 -7.76
N GLN A 698 9.44 -18.29 -8.87
CA GLN A 698 10.09 -19.35 -9.64
C GLN A 698 11.59 -19.43 -9.32
N PRO A 699 12.21 -20.63 -9.42
CA PRO A 699 13.67 -20.78 -9.40
C PRO A 699 14.36 -19.95 -10.50
N LEU A 700 15.58 -19.48 -10.23
CA LEU A 700 16.39 -18.72 -11.21
C LEU A 700 16.55 -19.46 -12.55
N GLU A 701 16.76 -20.79 -12.51
CA GLU A 701 16.90 -21.62 -13.71
C GLU A 701 15.59 -21.75 -14.52
N GLU A 702 14.41 -21.53 -13.90
CA GLU A 702 13.15 -21.44 -14.64
C GLU A 702 12.99 -20.07 -15.29
N LEU A 703 13.37 -19.00 -14.58
CA LEU A 703 13.40 -17.64 -15.13
C LEU A 703 14.33 -17.52 -16.33
N LYS A 704 15.51 -18.17 -16.27
CA LYS A 704 16.47 -18.23 -17.39
C LYS A 704 15.87 -18.89 -18.63
N LYS A 705 15.07 -19.97 -18.51
CA LYS A 705 14.34 -20.55 -19.67
C LYS A 705 13.43 -19.52 -20.35
N GLY A 706 12.85 -18.59 -19.58
CA GLY A 706 12.06 -17.46 -20.09
C GLY A 706 12.82 -16.54 -21.05
N ALA A 707 14.16 -16.45 -20.94
CA ALA A 707 15.00 -15.69 -21.86
C ALA A 707 14.88 -16.17 -23.32
N HIS A 708 14.60 -17.47 -23.54
CA HIS A 708 14.49 -18.08 -24.86
C HIS A 708 13.10 -17.94 -25.51
N GLY A 709 12.13 -17.35 -24.80
CA GLY A 709 10.82 -17.05 -25.37
C GLY A 709 10.94 -16.06 -26.52
N LYS A 710 10.46 -16.41 -27.73
CA LYS A 710 10.68 -15.73 -29.02
C LYS A 710 10.82 -14.20 -28.98
N PHE A 711 9.91 -13.52 -28.27
CA PHE A 711 9.88 -12.06 -28.14
C PHE A 711 10.92 -11.53 -27.14
N VAL A 712 11.01 -12.15 -25.96
CA VAL A 712 12.01 -11.84 -24.92
C VAL A 712 13.42 -12.04 -25.47
N TYR A 713 13.70 -13.18 -26.11
CA TYR A 713 15.00 -13.46 -26.72
C TYR A 713 15.39 -12.37 -27.74
N LYS A 714 14.46 -11.99 -28.62
CA LYS A 714 14.68 -10.95 -29.63
C LYS A 714 15.00 -9.59 -28.98
N ARG A 715 14.18 -9.15 -28.02
CA ARG A 715 14.36 -7.92 -27.22
C ARG A 715 15.73 -7.88 -26.54
N LEU A 716 16.05 -8.91 -25.74
CA LEU A 716 17.24 -8.94 -24.89
C LEU A 716 18.52 -9.15 -25.70
N ALA A 717 18.50 -10.07 -26.68
CA ALA A 717 19.71 -10.53 -27.37
C ALA A 717 20.02 -9.81 -28.69
N LYS A 718 19.01 -9.22 -29.36
CA LYS A 718 19.15 -8.61 -30.70
C LYS A 718 18.79 -7.13 -30.75
N GLU A 719 17.93 -6.65 -29.84
CA GLU A 719 17.30 -5.32 -29.96
C GLU A 719 17.55 -4.40 -28.76
N THR A 720 18.66 -4.64 -28.05
CA THR A 720 19.12 -3.80 -26.94
C THR A 720 20.65 -3.71 -26.97
N ASP A 721 21.19 -2.53 -27.29
CA ASP A 721 22.62 -2.23 -27.18
C ASP A 721 22.97 -1.56 -25.84
N VAL A 722 22.00 -0.85 -25.27
CA VAL A 722 22.13 -0.05 -24.05
C VAL A 722 20.85 -0.19 -23.22
N ILE A 723 20.97 -0.52 -21.93
CA ILE A 723 19.90 -0.34 -20.94
C ILE A 723 20.18 0.88 -20.07
N VAL A 724 19.12 1.65 -19.80
CA VAL A 724 19.11 2.77 -18.85
C VAL A 724 18.12 2.44 -17.75
N ILE A 725 18.49 2.47 -16.48
CA ILE A 725 17.55 2.30 -15.36
C ILE A 725 17.52 3.57 -14.51
N ASP A 726 16.37 4.25 -14.48
CA ASP A 726 16.15 5.42 -13.61
C ASP A 726 15.44 5.03 -12.30
N GLU A 727 15.61 5.86 -11.26
CA GLU A 727 15.23 5.58 -9.87
C GLU A 727 15.80 4.25 -9.32
N ILE A 728 17.09 3.97 -9.60
CA ILE A 728 17.80 2.75 -9.19
C ILE A 728 17.79 2.48 -7.67
N SER A 729 17.51 3.49 -6.83
CA SER A 729 17.40 3.32 -5.38
C SER A 729 16.25 2.39 -4.96
N MET A 730 15.20 2.29 -5.79
CA MET A 730 14.04 1.42 -5.53
C MET A 730 14.19 0.02 -6.16
N VAL A 731 15.35 -0.31 -6.73
CA VAL A 731 15.64 -1.64 -7.30
C VAL A 731 16.31 -2.54 -6.26
N GLU A 732 15.64 -3.66 -5.95
CA GLU A 732 16.15 -4.73 -5.09
C GLU A 732 17.39 -5.41 -5.70
N ASN A 733 18.40 -5.73 -4.88
CA ASN A 733 19.58 -6.51 -5.27
C ASN A 733 19.23 -7.80 -6.03
N LEU A 734 18.30 -8.62 -5.52
CA LEU A 734 17.88 -9.88 -6.14
C LEU A 734 16.97 -9.69 -7.38
N HIS A 735 16.40 -8.51 -7.60
CA HIS A 735 15.73 -8.19 -8.87
C HIS A 735 16.76 -7.82 -9.94
N PHE A 736 17.76 -7.01 -9.58
CA PHE A 736 18.88 -6.65 -10.46
C PHE A 736 19.72 -7.88 -10.85
N GLU A 737 19.95 -8.80 -9.91
CA GLU A 737 20.65 -10.07 -10.16
C GLU A 737 19.87 -11.00 -11.10
N ARG A 738 18.57 -11.22 -10.86
CA ARG A 738 17.74 -12.01 -11.78
C ARG A 738 17.76 -11.42 -13.20
N LEU A 739 17.79 -10.09 -13.34
CA LEU A 739 17.81 -9.43 -14.66
C LEU A 739 19.17 -9.56 -15.36
N ASN A 740 20.28 -9.51 -14.60
CA ASN A 740 21.63 -9.80 -15.08
C ASN A 740 21.71 -11.21 -15.68
N GLU A 741 21.30 -12.22 -14.92
CA GLU A 741 21.31 -13.63 -15.32
C GLU A 741 20.39 -13.93 -16.51
N LEU A 742 19.18 -13.33 -16.55
CA LEU A 742 18.29 -13.43 -17.71
C LEU A 742 18.95 -12.90 -18.99
N MET A 743 19.70 -11.79 -18.90
CA MET A 743 20.38 -11.19 -20.05
C MET A 743 21.69 -11.91 -20.42
N LYS A 744 22.41 -12.50 -19.45
CA LYS A 744 23.52 -13.44 -19.71
C LYS A 744 23.03 -14.66 -20.48
N GLU A 745 21.92 -15.27 -20.06
CA GLU A 745 21.30 -16.42 -20.72
C GLU A 745 20.85 -16.08 -22.15
N ALA A 746 20.12 -14.97 -22.34
CA ALA A 746 19.68 -14.50 -23.66
C ALA A 746 20.85 -14.26 -24.63
N ARG A 747 22.02 -13.86 -24.11
CA ARG A 747 23.21 -13.49 -24.90
C ARG A 747 24.36 -14.49 -24.79
N TYR A 748 24.09 -15.70 -24.29
CA TYR A 748 25.10 -16.69 -23.95
C TYR A 748 26.03 -17.02 -25.12
N LYS A 749 27.35 -17.01 -24.86
CA LYS A 749 28.39 -17.38 -25.84
C LYS A 749 29.21 -18.55 -25.30
N PRO A 750 29.10 -19.77 -25.86
CA PRO A 750 29.87 -20.93 -25.41
C PRO A 750 31.40 -20.73 -25.44
N SER A 751 31.90 -19.83 -26.29
CA SER A 751 33.32 -19.47 -26.38
C SER A 751 33.81 -18.51 -25.28
N ARG A 752 33.04 -18.36 -24.19
CA ARG A 752 33.39 -17.54 -23.02
C ARG A 752 33.09 -18.32 -21.76
N GLU A 753 34.13 -18.57 -20.97
CA GLU A 753 34.04 -19.22 -19.66
C GLU A 753 33.17 -18.41 -18.69
N VAL A 754 33.36 -17.08 -18.66
CA VAL A 754 32.54 -16.13 -17.91
C VAL A 754 31.73 -15.27 -18.88
N GLN A 755 30.41 -15.25 -18.72
CA GLN A 755 29.54 -14.34 -19.47
C GLN A 755 29.60 -12.93 -18.85
N PRO A 756 29.77 -11.86 -19.64
CA PRO A 756 29.80 -10.48 -19.12
C PRO A 756 28.45 -10.06 -18.52
N ALA A 757 28.50 -9.08 -17.61
CA ALA A 757 27.32 -8.44 -17.02
C ALA A 757 26.27 -8.08 -18.08
N PHE A 758 25.00 -8.41 -17.81
CA PHE A 758 23.85 -8.20 -18.68
C PHE A 758 24.08 -8.67 -20.14
N GLY A 759 24.88 -9.72 -20.32
CA GLY A 759 25.22 -10.28 -21.63
C GLY A 759 26.15 -9.40 -22.48
N GLY A 760 26.77 -8.38 -21.89
CA GLY A 760 27.67 -7.44 -22.58
C GLY A 760 26.96 -6.25 -23.23
N VAL A 761 25.74 -5.94 -22.78
CA VAL A 761 25.01 -4.70 -23.07
C VAL A 761 25.59 -3.56 -22.23
N GLN A 762 25.62 -2.33 -22.75
CA GLN A 762 26.02 -1.17 -21.95
C GLN A 762 24.95 -0.88 -20.89
N VAL A 763 25.34 -0.84 -19.62
CA VAL A 763 24.46 -0.62 -18.48
C VAL A 763 24.66 0.79 -17.95
N ILE A 764 23.59 1.59 -17.95
CA ILE A 764 23.54 2.94 -17.38
C ILE A 764 22.49 2.93 -16.26
N VAL A 765 22.86 3.37 -15.06
CA VAL A 765 21.93 3.42 -13.92
C VAL A 765 21.96 4.80 -13.27
N THR A 766 20.79 5.32 -12.92
CA THR A 766 20.60 6.65 -12.33
C THR A 766 19.60 6.63 -11.18
N GLY A 767 19.88 7.46 -10.18
CA GLY A 767 19.04 7.64 -9.01
C GLY A 767 19.82 8.31 -7.89
N ASP A 768 19.33 8.17 -6.67
CA ASP A 768 19.92 8.79 -5.49
C ASP A 768 19.56 7.90 -4.28
N PHE A 769 20.50 7.06 -3.83
CA PHE A 769 20.26 6.09 -2.76
C PHE A 769 19.92 6.73 -1.40
N CYS A 770 20.08 8.06 -1.26
CA CYS A 770 19.60 8.87 -0.15
C CYS A 770 18.09 9.19 -0.21
N GLN A 771 17.39 8.77 -1.27
CA GLN A 771 15.94 8.87 -1.39
C GLN A 771 15.29 7.54 -0.96
N LEU A 772 14.21 7.11 -1.61
CA LEU A 772 13.42 5.96 -1.15
C LEU A 772 14.12 4.62 -1.45
N PRO A 773 14.09 3.65 -0.52
CA PRO A 773 14.63 2.30 -0.69
C PRO A 773 13.73 1.40 -1.57
N PRO A 774 14.17 0.15 -1.87
CA PRO A 774 13.32 -0.86 -2.48
C PRO A 774 12.17 -1.25 -1.55
N VAL A 775 10.94 -1.27 -2.07
CA VAL A 775 9.72 -1.56 -1.29
C VAL A 775 9.52 -3.06 -1.13
N LYS A 776 9.45 -3.55 0.12
CA LYS A 776 9.33 -4.98 0.47
C LYS A 776 10.40 -5.85 -0.22
N PRO A 777 11.70 -5.67 0.09
CA PRO A 777 12.76 -6.53 -0.41
C PRO A 777 12.62 -7.96 0.13
N PHE A 778 13.35 -8.91 -0.45
CA PHE A 778 13.52 -10.27 0.05
C PHE A 778 12.21 -11.05 0.28
N GLN A 779 11.19 -10.83 -0.56
CA GLN A 779 9.95 -11.62 -0.49
C GLN A 779 10.15 -13.08 -0.92
N HIS A 780 11.03 -13.35 -1.89
CA HIS A 780 11.20 -14.68 -2.49
C HIS A 780 12.67 -15.00 -2.79
N CYS A 781 13.08 -16.23 -2.47
CA CYS A 781 14.40 -16.79 -2.74
C CYS A 781 14.76 -16.69 -4.23
N ILE A 782 16.01 -16.32 -4.54
CA ILE A 782 16.49 -16.30 -5.94
C ILE A 782 16.64 -17.73 -6.49
N ASP A 783 17.17 -18.64 -5.69
CA ASP A 783 17.56 -19.99 -6.15
C ASP A 783 16.34 -20.89 -6.38
N CYS A 784 15.36 -20.87 -5.46
CA CYS A 784 14.21 -21.80 -5.48
C CYS A 784 12.83 -21.14 -5.50
N GLY A 785 12.74 -19.81 -5.61
CA GLY A 785 11.47 -19.06 -5.72
C GLY A 785 10.56 -19.05 -4.48
N ARG A 786 10.77 -19.92 -3.49
CA ARG A 786 9.96 -19.97 -2.26
C ARG A 786 10.04 -18.66 -1.48
N GLY A 787 8.96 -18.31 -0.79
CA GLY A 787 8.92 -17.17 0.13
C GLY A 787 10.01 -17.28 1.20
N LEU A 788 10.61 -16.15 1.56
CA LEU A 788 11.61 -16.09 2.64
C LEU A 788 10.92 -15.79 3.98
N SER A 789 11.40 -16.40 5.05
CA SER A 789 10.93 -16.07 6.41
C SER A 789 11.67 -14.84 6.92
N GLU A 790 10.92 -13.77 7.24
CA GLU A 790 11.44 -12.60 7.94
C GLU A 790 11.59 -12.93 9.43
N SER A 791 12.69 -12.46 10.03
CA SER A 791 13.01 -12.59 11.45
C SER A 791 13.77 -11.35 11.92
N PHE A 792 13.65 -10.99 13.20
CA PHE A 792 14.43 -9.88 13.78
C PHE A 792 15.69 -10.43 14.46
N TYR A 793 16.85 -9.89 14.09
CA TYR A 793 18.16 -10.31 14.62
C TYR A 793 19.07 -9.09 14.84
N LEU A 794 19.54 -8.90 16.07
CA LEU A 794 20.39 -7.77 16.50
C LEU A 794 19.86 -6.38 16.06
N GLY A 795 18.54 -6.18 16.14
CA GLY A 795 17.88 -4.93 15.74
C GLY A 795 17.72 -4.72 14.23
N SER A 796 18.11 -5.71 13.41
CA SER A 796 17.96 -5.70 11.96
C SER A 796 16.99 -6.79 11.48
N LYS A 797 16.37 -6.62 10.32
CA LYS A 797 15.59 -7.69 9.67
C LYS A 797 16.53 -8.66 8.93
N LYS A 798 16.30 -9.95 9.14
CA LYS A 798 16.99 -11.08 8.49
C LYS A 798 15.97 -11.94 7.75
N TYR A 799 16.29 -12.27 6.50
CA TYR A 799 15.46 -13.03 5.58
C TYR A 799 16.16 -14.36 5.25
N SER A 800 15.53 -15.49 5.56
CA SER A 800 16.14 -16.82 5.39
C SER A 800 15.30 -17.74 4.50
N CYS A 801 15.97 -18.52 3.64
CA CYS A 801 15.33 -19.56 2.85
C CYS A 801 15.41 -20.91 3.56
N THR A 802 14.29 -21.42 4.07
CA THR A 802 14.21 -22.74 4.72
C THR A 802 14.62 -23.90 3.80
N SER A 803 14.50 -23.75 2.48
CA SER A 803 14.83 -24.78 1.50
C SER A 803 16.28 -24.73 1.00
N CYS A 804 16.88 -23.55 0.87
CA CYS A 804 18.23 -23.36 0.31
C CYS A 804 19.28 -23.05 1.38
N ARG A 805 18.87 -22.70 2.60
CA ARG A 805 19.72 -22.20 3.71
C ARG A 805 20.48 -20.90 3.40
N ASN A 806 20.20 -20.26 2.27
CA ASN A 806 20.67 -18.92 1.95
C ASN A 806 19.96 -17.87 2.83
N GLU A 807 20.71 -16.83 3.20
CA GLU A 807 20.28 -15.78 4.13
C GLU A 807 20.67 -14.40 3.59
N TRP A 808 19.83 -13.41 3.87
CA TRP A 808 20.03 -12.01 3.48
C TRP A 808 19.63 -11.08 4.63
N HIS A 809 20.30 -9.94 4.78
CA HIS A 809 19.95 -8.93 5.77
C HIS A 809 19.33 -7.71 5.08
N ASP A 810 18.51 -6.92 5.77
CA ASP A 810 17.89 -5.71 5.19
C ASP A 810 18.92 -4.75 4.55
N GLN A 811 20.11 -4.65 5.15
CA GLN A 811 21.25 -3.88 4.64
C GLN A 811 21.72 -4.31 3.23
N ASP A 812 21.41 -5.53 2.80
CA ASP A 812 21.75 -6.08 1.49
C ASP A 812 20.73 -5.70 0.39
N LYS A 813 19.59 -5.08 0.71
CA LYS A 813 18.48 -4.82 -0.23
C LYS A 813 18.86 -3.98 -1.45
N TRP A 814 19.89 -3.14 -1.34
CA TRP A 814 20.28 -2.16 -2.34
C TRP A 814 20.90 -2.77 -3.59
N ALA A 815 20.58 -2.25 -4.78
CA ALA A 815 21.18 -2.70 -6.04
C ALA A 815 22.72 -2.80 -6.02
N PHE A 816 23.42 -1.90 -5.32
CA PHE A 816 24.89 -1.92 -5.18
C PHE A 816 25.47 -3.07 -4.33
N ARG A 817 24.61 -3.87 -3.68
CA ARG A 817 24.98 -5.09 -2.91
C ARG A 817 24.85 -6.37 -3.74
N SER A 818 24.44 -6.28 -5.01
CA SER A 818 24.35 -7.43 -5.93
C SER A 818 25.73 -7.79 -6.54
N LYS A 819 25.88 -9.03 -7.01
CA LYS A 819 27.04 -9.44 -7.82
C LYS A 819 26.97 -8.78 -9.19
N ALA A 820 25.77 -8.68 -9.78
CA ALA A 820 25.49 -7.93 -11.00
C ALA A 820 26.08 -6.50 -10.99
N TRP A 821 26.03 -5.78 -9.87
CA TRP A 821 26.64 -4.43 -9.77
C TRP A 821 28.16 -4.47 -9.82
N GLN A 822 28.78 -5.47 -9.17
CA GLN A 822 30.22 -5.68 -9.18
C GLN A 822 30.70 -6.07 -10.59
N GLU A 823 30.00 -6.99 -11.26
CA GLU A 823 30.27 -7.40 -12.65
C GLU A 823 30.09 -6.27 -13.65
N CYS A 824 29.14 -5.35 -13.42
CA CYS A 824 28.95 -4.17 -14.27
C CYS A 824 30.16 -3.23 -14.26
N ASN A 825 30.99 -3.25 -13.20
CA ASN A 825 32.17 -2.40 -13.02
C ASN A 825 31.90 -0.93 -13.39
N PHE A 826 30.88 -0.35 -12.76
CA PHE A 826 30.37 0.98 -13.09
C PHE A 826 31.43 2.08 -12.89
N GLU A 827 31.54 2.99 -13.86
CA GLU A 827 32.13 4.30 -13.63
C GLU A 827 31.14 5.14 -12.81
N HIS A 828 31.58 5.57 -11.63
CA HIS A 828 30.75 6.27 -10.66
C HIS A 828 30.87 7.79 -10.86
N VAL A 829 29.79 8.46 -11.26
CA VAL A 829 29.77 9.91 -11.52
C VAL A 829 28.79 10.63 -10.58
N HIS A 830 29.25 11.68 -9.90
CA HIS A 830 28.42 12.49 -9.01
C HIS A 830 28.25 13.91 -9.59
N LEU A 831 27.03 14.23 -10.03
CA LEU A 831 26.58 15.57 -10.36
C LEU A 831 26.41 16.38 -9.07
N ARG A 832 27.11 17.51 -8.98
CA ARG A 832 27.18 18.36 -7.78
C ARG A 832 26.41 19.66 -7.94
N GLN A 833 26.15 20.11 -9.17
CA GLN A 833 25.48 21.38 -9.42
C GLN A 833 23.96 21.23 -9.23
N ILE A 834 23.44 21.81 -8.15
CA ILE A 834 22.00 21.92 -7.90
C ILE A 834 21.43 23.06 -8.75
N HIS A 835 20.32 22.80 -9.46
CA HIS A 835 19.64 23.78 -10.31
C HIS A 835 18.20 24.10 -9.85
N ARG A 836 17.72 23.48 -8.76
CA ARG A 836 16.36 23.67 -8.22
C ARG A 836 16.31 24.71 -7.10
N GLN A 837 17.32 24.71 -6.25
CA GLN A 837 17.47 25.66 -5.14
C GLN A 837 18.65 26.58 -5.43
N ASN A 838 18.52 27.85 -5.03
CA ASN A 838 19.57 28.88 -5.16
C ASN A 838 20.03 29.43 -3.79
N ASP A 839 19.47 28.92 -2.70
CA ASP A 839 19.73 29.33 -1.32
C ASP A 839 20.81 28.41 -0.72
N GLU A 840 22.00 28.95 -0.47
CA GLU A 840 23.17 28.18 -0.01
C GLU A 840 22.99 27.59 1.40
N GLU A 841 22.29 28.30 2.30
CA GLU A 841 21.97 27.80 3.63
C GLU A 841 20.98 26.63 3.54
N PHE A 842 19.93 26.77 2.75
CA PHE A 842 18.97 25.69 2.51
C PHE A 842 19.61 24.50 1.78
N ILE A 843 20.49 24.74 0.81
CA ILE A 843 21.29 23.69 0.13
C ILE A 843 22.16 22.92 1.13
N ARG A 844 22.84 23.61 2.06
CA ARG A 844 23.67 23.00 3.11
C ARG A 844 22.83 22.10 4.02
N MET A 845 21.69 22.61 4.50
CA MET A 845 20.77 21.82 5.34
C MET A 845 20.20 20.62 4.58
N LEU A 846 19.79 20.79 3.31
CA LEU A 846 19.36 19.68 2.45
C LEU A 846 20.46 18.65 2.20
N GLN A 847 21.74 19.03 2.12
CA GLN A 847 22.84 18.06 1.99
C GLN A 847 23.02 17.27 3.28
N LYS A 848 22.96 17.91 4.46
CA LYS A 848 22.99 17.21 5.76
C LYS A 848 21.86 16.18 5.87
N THR A 849 20.62 16.59 5.57
CA THR A 849 19.47 15.67 5.56
C THR A 849 19.60 14.56 4.51
N ARG A 850 20.23 14.83 3.34
CA ARG A 850 20.51 13.81 2.32
C ARG A 850 21.43 12.71 2.85
N VAL A 851 22.53 13.09 3.49
CA VAL A 851 23.59 12.13 3.87
C VAL A 851 23.38 11.48 5.24
N GLY A 852 22.46 11.98 6.05
CA GLY A 852 22.32 11.56 7.45
C GLY A 852 23.40 12.20 8.34
N GLU A 853 23.57 13.51 8.20
CA GLU A 853 24.31 14.33 9.17
C GLU A 853 23.32 15.08 10.06
N ALA A 854 23.62 15.12 11.36
CA ALA A 854 22.82 15.85 12.33
C ALA A 854 22.74 17.36 11.97
N LEU A 855 21.51 17.87 11.88
CA LEU A 855 21.27 19.30 11.84
C LEU A 855 21.55 19.89 13.22
N THR A 856 22.21 21.03 13.27
CA THR A 856 22.40 21.77 14.54
C THR A 856 21.06 22.32 15.04
N SER A 857 20.93 22.58 16.34
CA SER A 857 19.72 23.20 16.91
C SER A 857 19.35 24.51 16.19
N PHE A 858 20.37 25.30 15.79
CA PHE A 858 20.16 26.51 14.98
C PHE A 858 19.57 26.19 13.60
N GLU A 859 20.09 25.19 12.88
CA GLU A 859 19.55 24.76 11.58
C GLU A 859 18.13 24.17 11.70
N ILE A 860 17.80 23.52 12.82
CA ILE A 860 16.46 23.01 13.11
C ILE A 860 15.48 24.16 13.37
N SER A 861 15.80 25.08 14.29
CA SER A 861 14.99 26.30 14.50
C SER A 861 14.85 27.10 13.20
N ARG A 862 15.91 27.20 12.40
CA ARG A 862 15.88 27.85 11.08
C ARG A 862 14.93 27.16 10.09
N LEU A 863 14.85 25.84 10.10
CA LEU A 863 13.90 25.07 9.27
C LEU A 863 12.46 25.11 9.79
N MET A 864 12.24 25.38 11.08
CA MET A 864 10.90 25.43 11.69
C MET A 864 10.29 26.84 11.72
N GLU A 865 11.11 27.88 11.92
CA GLU A 865 10.66 29.24 12.32
C GLU A 865 11.00 30.35 11.30
N HIS A 866 11.49 30.00 10.11
CA HIS A 866 11.76 31.00 9.06
C HIS A 866 10.49 31.69 8.54
N PRO A 867 10.59 32.95 8.07
CA PRO A 867 9.50 33.62 7.36
C PRO A 867 9.13 32.86 6.08
N CYS A 868 7.93 32.27 6.05
CA CYS A 868 7.43 31.44 4.96
C CYS A 868 6.26 32.10 4.20
N ARG A 869 6.20 31.93 2.88
CA ARG A 869 5.11 32.40 2.00
C ARG A 869 4.24 31.26 1.47
N VAL A 870 3.87 30.32 2.35
CA VAL A 870 3.11 29.09 2.02
C VAL A 870 1.60 29.29 1.78
N ASN A 871 1.17 30.49 1.36
CA ASN A 871 -0.22 30.74 0.98
C ASN A 871 -0.61 29.94 -0.28
N ASN A 872 -1.65 29.12 -0.14
CA ASN A 872 -2.07 28.08 -1.10
C ASN A 872 -0.98 27.02 -1.40
N ALA A 873 -0.10 26.73 -0.45
CA ALA A 873 0.87 25.64 -0.57
C ALA A 873 0.21 24.25 -0.57
N THR A 874 0.85 23.31 -1.26
CA THR A 874 0.55 21.87 -1.17
C THR A 874 1.10 21.29 0.12
N ARG A 875 0.30 20.49 0.83
CA ARG A 875 0.77 19.69 1.97
C ARG A 875 1.36 18.35 1.52
N LEU A 876 2.54 18.01 2.00
CA LEU A 876 3.13 16.68 1.89
C LEU A 876 2.92 15.89 3.18
N PHE A 877 2.42 14.67 3.02
CA PHE A 877 2.21 13.72 4.12
C PHE A 877 2.87 12.37 3.82
N ALA A 878 3.15 11.60 4.87
CA ALA A 878 3.71 10.26 4.71
C ALA A 878 2.67 9.25 4.16
N THR A 879 1.44 9.25 4.69
CA THR A 879 0.42 8.23 4.36
C THR A 879 -0.63 8.73 3.36
N ARG A 880 -1.30 7.79 2.66
CA ARG A 880 -2.35 8.11 1.68
C ARG A 880 -3.62 8.65 2.35
N ASP A 881 -3.86 8.35 3.61
CA ASP A 881 -5.15 8.65 4.26
C ASP A 881 -5.18 10.07 4.84
N GLN A 882 -4.06 10.58 5.35
CA GLN A 882 -3.88 12.02 5.63
C GLN A 882 -4.17 12.87 4.38
N VAL A 883 -3.74 12.39 3.21
CA VAL A 883 -3.98 13.03 1.91
C VAL A 883 -5.44 12.97 1.48
N LYS A 884 -6.10 11.81 1.65
CA LYS A 884 -7.54 11.67 1.39
C LYS A 884 -8.34 12.64 2.25
N GLU A 885 -8.10 12.65 3.56
CA GLU A 885 -8.84 13.49 4.51
C GLU A 885 -8.75 14.97 4.11
N VAL A 886 -7.53 15.50 3.95
CA VAL A 886 -7.33 16.92 3.62
C VAL A 886 -7.93 17.26 2.26
N ASN A 887 -7.71 16.46 1.21
CA ASN A 887 -8.27 16.76 -0.11
C ASN A 887 -9.81 16.68 -0.11
N GLN A 888 -10.42 15.69 0.53
CA GLN A 888 -11.89 15.59 0.63
C GLN A 888 -12.49 16.74 1.45
N LYS A 889 -11.86 17.11 2.58
CA LYS A 889 -12.29 18.20 3.46
C LYS A 889 -12.29 19.55 2.75
N GLN A 890 -11.28 19.84 1.93
CA GLN A 890 -11.24 21.06 1.13
C GLN A 890 -12.16 20.99 -0.11
N PHE A 891 -12.28 19.84 -0.77
CA PHE A 891 -13.18 19.67 -1.92
C PHE A 891 -14.67 19.77 -1.56
N LYS A 892 -15.05 19.32 -0.36
CA LYS A 892 -16.41 19.48 0.20
C LYS A 892 -16.73 20.95 0.55
N ARG A 893 -15.73 21.77 0.91
CA ARG A 893 -15.90 23.20 1.21
C ARG A 893 -16.18 24.07 -0.01
N LEU A 894 -15.85 23.61 -1.22
CA LEU A 894 -16.13 24.33 -2.46
C LEU A 894 -17.60 24.15 -2.88
N THR A 895 -18.37 25.23 -2.87
CA THR A 895 -19.78 25.26 -3.31
C THR A 895 -19.95 25.26 -4.83
N GLY A 896 -18.88 25.48 -5.60
CA GLY A 896 -18.91 25.51 -7.06
C GLY A 896 -19.26 24.16 -7.72
N VAL A 897 -19.81 24.24 -8.94
CA VAL A 897 -20.17 23.08 -9.78
C VAL A 897 -18.98 22.13 -9.97
N ASN A 898 -19.22 20.84 -9.80
CA ASN A 898 -18.22 19.80 -10.02
C ASN A 898 -18.13 19.41 -11.51
N HIS A 899 -16.96 19.60 -12.10
CA HIS A 899 -16.64 19.21 -13.47
C HIS A 899 -15.85 17.91 -13.48
N TRP A 900 -16.42 16.87 -14.11
CA TRP A 900 -15.88 15.52 -14.16
C TRP A 900 -15.21 15.23 -15.51
N TYR A 901 -14.02 14.65 -15.48
CA TYR A 901 -13.24 14.29 -16.67
C TYR A 901 -12.71 12.85 -16.54
N TRP A 902 -13.33 11.89 -17.23
CA TRP A 902 -12.78 10.52 -17.34
C TRP A 902 -11.70 10.47 -18.42
N SER A 903 -10.61 9.73 -18.16
CA SER A 903 -9.51 9.57 -19.11
C SER A 903 -9.93 8.77 -20.35
N ARG A 904 -9.52 9.23 -21.54
CA ARG A 904 -9.63 8.44 -22.77
C ARG A 904 -8.42 7.52 -22.92
N ASP A 905 -8.63 6.24 -22.66
CA ASP A 905 -7.59 5.20 -22.71
C ASP A 905 -7.70 4.34 -23.98
N VAL A 906 -6.63 4.30 -24.78
CA VAL A 906 -6.55 3.57 -26.06
C VAL A 906 -5.31 2.70 -26.11
N PHE A 907 -5.49 1.41 -26.44
CA PHE A 907 -4.40 0.50 -26.76
C PHE A 907 -4.43 0.15 -28.26
N LYS A 908 -3.54 0.76 -29.04
CA LYS A 908 -3.35 0.40 -30.46
C LYS A 908 -2.43 -0.82 -30.53
N TRP A 909 -3.02 -2.00 -30.42
CA TRP A 909 -2.30 -3.28 -30.37
C TRP A 909 -1.84 -3.73 -31.75
N GLN A 910 -0.52 -3.94 -31.90
CA GLN A 910 0.06 -4.54 -33.11
C GLN A 910 0.11 -6.06 -32.93
N ARG A 911 -1.06 -6.72 -33.05
CA ARG A 911 -1.29 -8.12 -32.66
C ARG A 911 -0.30 -9.12 -33.27
N GLU A 912 0.08 -8.92 -34.53
CA GLU A 912 1.00 -9.79 -35.27
C GLU A 912 2.43 -9.75 -34.72
N TYR A 913 2.92 -8.54 -34.40
CA TYR A 913 4.27 -8.27 -33.92
C TYR A 913 4.39 -8.47 -32.40
N HIS A 914 3.31 -8.22 -31.65
CA HIS A 914 3.31 -8.14 -30.19
C HIS A 914 2.16 -8.92 -29.52
N PRO A 915 1.93 -10.21 -29.85
CA PRO A 915 0.80 -10.97 -29.29
C PRO A 915 0.87 -11.08 -27.76
N HIS A 916 2.08 -11.08 -27.18
CA HIS A 916 2.31 -11.13 -25.73
C HIS A 916 1.78 -9.88 -24.98
N LEU A 917 1.42 -8.80 -25.67
CA LEU A 917 0.85 -7.59 -25.07
C LEU A 917 -0.69 -7.60 -25.00
N GLN A 918 -1.38 -8.69 -25.35
CA GLN A 918 -2.86 -8.76 -25.33
C GLN A 918 -3.47 -8.25 -24.01
N TRP A 919 -2.86 -8.59 -22.87
CA TRP A 919 -3.33 -8.17 -21.54
C TRP A 919 -3.32 -6.65 -21.32
N LYS A 920 -2.52 -5.89 -22.07
CA LYS A 920 -2.50 -4.41 -22.01
C LYS A 920 -3.81 -3.79 -22.51
N GLY A 921 -4.62 -4.55 -23.25
CA GLY A 921 -5.98 -4.17 -23.67
C GLY A 921 -7.08 -4.41 -22.64
N LEU A 922 -6.79 -5.03 -21.49
CA LEU A 922 -7.80 -5.29 -20.46
C LEU A 922 -8.26 -3.99 -19.80
N ARG A 923 -9.58 -3.73 -19.82
CA ARG A 923 -10.22 -2.57 -19.19
C ARG A 923 -10.71 -2.89 -17.76
N LYS A 924 -10.91 -1.84 -16.96
CA LYS A 924 -11.59 -1.90 -15.66
C LYS A 924 -13.10 -2.13 -15.83
N ALA A 925 -13.77 -2.52 -14.74
CA ALA A 925 -15.22 -2.69 -14.73
C ALA A 925 -15.96 -1.35 -14.74
N GLU A 926 -15.43 -0.35 -14.03
CA GLU A 926 -15.90 1.02 -14.00
C GLU A 926 -15.32 1.88 -15.14
N GLY A 927 -15.94 3.03 -15.42
CA GLY A 927 -15.45 4.03 -16.38
C GLY A 927 -16.56 5.01 -16.82
N PRO A 928 -16.36 5.75 -17.93
CA PRO A 928 -17.35 6.72 -18.42
C PRO A 928 -18.71 6.06 -18.75
N PRO A 929 -19.84 6.58 -18.22
CA PRO A 929 -21.16 6.03 -18.49
C PRO A 929 -21.49 6.01 -19.99
N GLY A 930 -21.94 4.85 -20.47
CA GLY A 930 -22.31 4.65 -21.88
C GLY A 930 -21.14 4.48 -22.86
N GLU A 931 -19.89 4.41 -22.39
CA GLU A 931 -18.69 4.25 -23.23
C GLU A 931 -17.81 3.07 -22.76
N GLU A 932 -18.37 1.84 -22.82
CA GLU A 932 -17.67 0.58 -22.52
C GLU A 932 -16.30 0.46 -23.20
N GLU A 933 -16.21 0.83 -24.47
CA GLU A 933 -14.98 0.82 -25.27
C GLU A 933 -13.90 1.80 -24.80
N LEU A 934 -14.21 2.72 -23.87
CA LEU A 934 -13.31 3.75 -23.35
C LEU A 934 -13.06 3.63 -21.83
N LYS A 935 -13.58 2.60 -21.16
CA LYS A 935 -13.26 2.30 -19.75
C LYS A 935 -11.75 2.23 -19.51
N PRO A 936 -11.21 2.78 -18.40
CA PRO A 936 -9.77 2.85 -18.16
C PRO A 936 -9.07 1.49 -18.32
N LEU A 937 -7.88 1.48 -18.93
CA LEU A 937 -7.08 0.26 -19.11
C LEU A 937 -6.39 -0.08 -17.80
N LYS A 938 -6.45 -1.35 -17.38
CA LYS A 938 -5.73 -1.85 -16.19
C LYS A 938 -4.22 -1.60 -16.29
N ALA A 939 -3.68 -1.61 -17.51
CA ALA A 939 -2.29 -1.28 -17.80
C ALA A 939 -1.90 0.21 -17.57
N LEU A 940 -2.85 1.09 -17.31
CA LEU A 940 -2.68 2.53 -17.05
C LEU A 940 -3.14 2.93 -15.63
N GLU A 941 -3.32 1.97 -14.72
CA GLU A 941 -3.68 2.22 -13.32
C GLU A 941 -2.66 3.10 -12.60
N ASP A 942 -1.36 2.81 -12.76
CA ASP A 942 -0.24 3.62 -12.23
C ASP A 942 0.14 4.83 -13.13
N HIS A 943 -0.75 5.30 -14.00
CA HIS A 943 -0.43 6.45 -14.85
C HIS A 943 -0.32 7.76 -14.06
N ARG A 944 0.49 8.72 -14.54
CA ARG A 944 0.66 10.03 -13.88
C ARG A 944 -0.62 10.88 -13.85
N PHE A 945 -1.56 10.62 -14.76
CA PHE A 945 -2.87 11.25 -14.82
C PHE A 945 -3.90 10.26 -14.26
N ASP A 946 -4.64 10.70 -13.24
CA ASP A 946 -5.69 9.89 -12.62
C ASP A 946 -6.82 9.59 -13.65
N GLU A 947 -7.39 8.39 -13.60
CA GLU A 947 -8.35 7.89 -14.60
C GLU A 947 -9.72 8.62 -14.58
N GLN A 948 -9.99 9.33 -13.49
CA GLN A 948 -11.05 10.31 -13.37
C GLN A 948 -10.52 11.52 -12.59
N VAL A 949 -10.76 12.72 -13.10
CA VAL A 949 -10.41 13.98 -12.44
C VAL A 949 -11.70 14.77 -12.15
N GLN A 950 -11.83 15.29 -10.93
CA GLN A 950 -12.94 16.13 -10.47
C GLN A 950 -12.42 17.52 -10.15
N LEU A 951 -12.96 18.56 -10.80
CA LEU A 951 -12.50 19.94 -10.67
C LEU A 951 -13.64 20.88 -10.28
N LYS A 952 -13.35 21.85 -9.41
CA LYS A 952 -14.28 22.93 -9.00
C LYS A 952 -13.59 24.28 -9.07
N GLN A 953 -14.36 25.37 -9.18
CA GLN A 953 -13.83 26.72 -9.02
C GLN A 953 -13.37 26.92 -7.57
N GLY A 954 -12.25 27.62 -7.37
CA GLY A 954 -11.57 27.75 -6.06
C GLY A 954 -10.68 26.56 -5.68
N MET A 955 -10.58 25.53 -6.53
CA MET A 955 -9.73 24.35 -6.28
C MET A 955 -8.26 24.65 -6.49
N LEU A 956 -7.43 24.23 -5.53
CA LEU A 956 -5.97 24.24 -5.64
C LEU A 956 -5.52 23.00 -6.41
N VAL A 957 -4.79 23.23 -7.51
CA VAL A 957 -4.31 22.20 -8.45
C VAL A 957 -2.81 22.33 -8.71
N VAL A 958 -2.22 21.22 -9.15
CA VAL A 958 -0.83 21.13 -9.60
C VAL A 958 -0.81 20.65 -11.05
N LEU A 959 0.02 21.28 -11.88
CA LEU A 959 0.24 20.90 -13.28
C LEU A 959 1.16 19.68 -13.35
N LEU A 960 0.75 18.67 -14.13
CA LEU A 960 1.42 17.37 -14.24
C LEU A 960 2.29 17.21 -15.51
N VAL A 961 2.54 18.32 -16.21
CA VAL A 961 3.23 18.40 -17.51
C VAL A 961 4.07 19.67 -17.61
N ASN A 962 5.05 19.66 -18.51
CA ASN A 962 5.68 20.90 -18.95
C ASN A 962 4.84 21.49 -20.09
N LEU A 963 4.20 22.63 -19.84
CA LEU A 963 3.30 23.30 -20.78
C LEU A 963 4.01 24.47 -21.47
N ASP A 964 4.65 25.34 -20.70
CA ASP A 964 5.29 26.56 -21.18
C ASP A 964 6.47 26.89 -20.24
N LEU A 965 7.67 26.43 -20.61
CA LEU A 965 8.87 26.60 -19.78
C LEU A 965 9.33 28.07 -19.72
N ALA A 966 8.99 28.90 -20.71
CA ALA A 966 9.32 30.32 -20.70
C ALA A 966 8.42 31.10 -19.72
N ALA A 967 7.14 30.75 -19.65
CA ALA A 967 6.21 31.27 -18.64
C ALA A 967 6.26 30.50 -17.29
N GLY A 968 7.27 29.66 -17.05
CA GLY A 968 7.44 28.92 -15.79
C GLY A 968 6.36 27.88 -15.47
N LEU A 969 5.61 27.40 -16.48
CA LEU A 969 4.55 26.40 -16.35
C LEU A 969 5.08 24.98 -16.63
N CYS A 970 5.53 24.35 -15.56
CA CYS A 970 6.21 23.05 -15.55
C CYS A 970 5.48 22.00 -14.69
N ASN A 971 5.95 20.75 -14.74
CA ASN A 971 5.48 19.67 -13.87
C ASN A 971 5.79 19.99 -12.38
N GLY A 972 4.75 20.34 -11.63
CA GLY A 972 4.85 20.84 -10.25
C GLY A 972 4.34 22.28 -10.05
N SER A 973 4.13 23.05 -11.12
CA SER A 973 3.58 24.42 -11.02
C SER A 973 2.16 24.41 -10.42
N GLN A 974 1.95 25.19 -9.37
CA GLN A 974 0.72 25.23 -8.58
C GLN A 974 -0.18 26.42 -8.96
N GLY A 975 -1.50 26.24 -8.88
CA GLY A 975 -2.46 27.31 -9.16
C GLY A 975 -3.87 27.05 -8.64
N LEU A 976 -4.71 28.08 -8.68
CA LEU A 976 -6.12 28.02 -8.35
C LEU A 976 -6.98 28.01 -9.61
N ILE A 977 -7.99 27.14 -9.67
CA ILE A 977 -9.03 27.20 -10.71
C ILE A 977 -9.88 28.45 -10.49
N CYS A 978 -9.68 29.48 -11.31
CA CYS A 978 -10.42 30.74 -11.20
C CYS A 978 -11.75 30.72 -11.97
N GLY A 979 -11.95 29.77 -12.88
CA GLY A 979 -13.21 29.58 -13.61
C GLY A 979 -13.11 28.42 -14.62
N PHE A 980 -14.10 28.32 -15.51
CA PHE A 980 -14.10 27.35 -16.61
C PHE A 980 -14.60 28.00 -17.91
N GLU A 981 -13.82 27.95 -18.97
CA GLU A 981 -14.16 28.49 -20.30
C GLU A 981 -14.99 27.46 -21.10
N PRO A 982 -16.04 27.84 -21.86
CA PRO A 982 -16.74 26.91 -22.74
C PRO A 982 -15.81 26.23 -23.76
N TYR A 983 -16.26 25.08 -24.30
CA TYR A 983 -15.54 24.39 -25.37
C TYR A 983 -15.56 25.18 -26.68
N ASP A 984 -14.37 25.48 -27.21
CA ASP A 984 -14.15 26.18 -28.48
C ASP A 984 -13.19 25.39 -29.39
N PRO A 985 -13.66 24.83 -30.53
CA PRO A 985 -12.81 24.15 -31.52
C PRO A 985 -11.68 25.00 -32.13
N ALA A 986 -11.79 26.34 -32.11
CA ALA A 986 -10.77 27.23 -32.65
C ALA A 986 -9.50 27.21 -31.78
N LYS A 987 -9.66 27.20 -30.45
CA LYS A 987 -8.58 27.27 -29.46
C LYS A 987 -7.95 25.92 -29.11
N MET A 988 -8.56 24.81 -29.54
CA MET A 988 -8.08 23.46 -29.28
C MET A 988 -6.61 23.28 -29.68
N PRO A 989 -5.78 22.58 -28.87
CA PRO A 989 -4.38 22.31 -29.21
C PRO A 989 -4.23 21.53 -30.53
N ARG A 990 -3.26 21.93 -31.37
CA ARG A 990 -3.03 21.35 -32.71
C ARG A 990 -1.57 21.00 -32.93
N ALA A 991 -1.29 19.99 -33.75
CA ALA A 991 0.07 19.65 -34.15
C ALA A 991 0.72 20.78 -34.96
N ARG A 992 2.03 20.99 -34.78
CA ARG A 992 2.79 21.92 -35.62
C ARG A 992 2.74 21.51 -37.09
N THR A 993 2.25 22.40 -37.96
CA THR A 993 2.13 22.14 -39.41
C THR A 993 3.17 22.87 -40.27
N GLY A 994 4.03 23.71 -39.67
CA GLY A 994 5.07 24.45 -40.39
C GLY A 994 4.55 25.57 -41.30
N LYS A 995 3.32 26.03 -41.08
CA LYS A 995 2.70 27.16 -41.80
C LYS A 995 3.01 28.49 -41.08
N LYS A 996 2.89 29.61 -41.81
CA LYS A 996 3.21 30.97 -41.31
C LYS A 996 2.41 31.39 -40.06
N GLU A 997 1.18 30.91 -39.92
CA GLU A 997 0.34 31.13 -38.74
C GLU A 997 0.30 29.82 -37.94
N GLU A 998 1.03 29.79 -36.83
CA GLU A 998 1.00 28.69 -35.88
C GLU A 998 0.04 29.03 -34.72
N PRO A 999 -0.85 28.11 -34.30
CA PRO A 999 -1.84 28.40 -33.25
C PRO A 999 -1.18 28.51 -31.88
N GLU A 1000 -1.76 29.28 -30.95
CA GLU A 1000 -1.19 29.50 -29.61
C GLU A 1000 -0.91 28.20 -28.84
N ASN A 1001 -1.76 27.18 -29.02
CA ASN A 1001 -1.68 25.90 -28.32
C ASN A 1001 -1.01 24.82 -29.21
N LEU A 1002 0.30 24.95 -29.42
CA LEU A 1002 1.11 24.02 -30.23
C LEU A 1002 1.40 22.69 -29.53
N ILE A 1003 1.03 21.58 -30.18
CA ILE A 1003 1.47 20.24 -29.81
C ILE A 1003 2.79 19.92 -30.56
N MET A 1004 3.83 19.66 -29.78
CA MET A 1004 5.21 19.47 -30.26
C MET A 1004 5.73 18.04 -30.05
N GLY A 1005 6.80 17.72 -30.78
CA GLY A 1005 7.54 16.45 -30.68
C GLY A 1005 6.86 15.26 -31.35
N ASP A 1006 7.40 14.06 -31.07
CA ASP A 1006 6.95 12.82 -31.72
C ASP A 1006 5.44 12.59 -31.58
N ARG A 1007 4.85 12.14 -32.69
CA ARG A 1007 3.44 11.76 -32.80
C ARG A 1007 2.46 12.91 -32.51
N ALA A 1008 2.85 14.19 -32.65
CA ALA A 1008 1.99 15.35 -32.42
C ALA A 1008 0.60 15.25 -33.07
N VAL A 1009 0.52 14.80 -34.34
CA VAL A 1009 -0.76 14.60 -35.06
C VAL A 1009 -1.65 13.54 -34.39
N LEU A 1010 -1.07 12.47 -33.83
CA LEU A 1010 -1.81 11.46 -33.09
C LEU A 1010 -2.29 12.00 -31.73
N LYS A 1011 -1.48 12.83 -31.05
CA LYS A 1011 -1.89 13.52 -29.82
C LYS A 1011 -3.07 14.46 -30.09
N GLU A 1012 -3.02 15.27 -31.16
CA GLU A 1012 -4.12 16.12 -31.60
C GLU A 1012 -5.41 15.32 -31.84
N GLN A 1013 -5.32 14.22 -32.60
CA GLN A 1013 -6.45 13.32 -32.83
C GLN A 1013 -7.06 12.76 -31.52
N GLN A 1014 -6.23 12.41 -30.53
CA GLN A 1014 -6.71 11.90 -29.25
C GLN A 1014 -7.27 12.99 -28.34
N ILE A 1015 -6.69 14.19 -28.34
CA ILE A 1015 -7.19 15.36 -27.59
C ILE A 1015 -8.55 15.79 -28.13
N LYS A 1016 -8.70 15.87 -29.46
CA LYS A 1016 -10.00 16.10 -30.11
C LYS A 1016 -11.02 15.02 -29.75
N ALA A 1017 -10.64 13.74 -29.90
CA ALA A 1017 -11.52 12.62 -29.58
C ALA A 1017 -11.82 12.45 -28.07
N PHE A 1018 -11.08 13.11 -27.18
CA PHE A 1018 -11.36 13.22 -25.74
C PHE A 1018 -12.39 14.32 -25.43
N SER A 1019 -12.40 15.41 -26.21
CA SER A 1019 -13.41 16.45 -26.12
C SER A 1019 -14.78 16.04 -26.68
N GLU A 1020 -14.78 15.22 -27.73
CA GLU A 1020 -15.97 14.87 -28.51
C GLU A 1020 -16.71 13.58 -28.06
N SER A 1021 -16.13 12.77 -27.17
CA SER A 1021 -16.74 11.52 -26.67
C SER A 1021 -18.06 11.76 -25.92
N LYS A 1022 -19.01 10.83 -26.03
CA LYS A 1022 -20.39 10.98 -25.53
C LYS A 1022 -20.49 10.97 -24.00
N GLY A 1023 -19.73 10.10 -23.35
CA GLY A 1023 -19.70 9.91 -21.89
C GLY A 1023 -18.81 10.92 -21.16
N THR A 1024 -18.05 11.74 -21.91
CA THR A 1024 -17.06 12.70 -21.38
C THR A 1024 -17.18 14.10 -21.97
N ARG A 1025 -18.15 14.34 -22.88
CA ARG A 1025 -18.25 15.52 -23.75
C ARG A 1025 -17.91 16.81 -23.01
N ILE A 1026 -16.75 17.36 -23.33
CA ILE A 1026 -16.17 18.47 -22.57
C ILE A 1026 -16.97 19.72 -22.87
N LYS A 1027 -17.83 20.11 -21.93
CA LYS A 1027 -18.63 21.34 -22.03
C LYS A 1027 -17.81 22.59 -21.68
N ARG A 1028 -16.80 22.44 -20.80
CA ARG A 1028 -15.91 23.52 -20.36
C ARG A 1028 -14.51 23.03 -19.99
N TRP A 1029 -13.51 23.88 -20.18
CA TRP A 1029 -12.09 23.70 -19.81
C TRP A 1029 -11.75 24.47 -18.53
N PRO A 1030 -10.95 23.92 -17.60
CA PRO A 1030 -10.52 24.64 -16.40
C PRO A 1030 -9.57 25.79 -16.74
N VAL A 1031 -9.83 26.96 -16.18
CA VAL A 1031 -8.94 28.14 -16.24
C VAL A 1031 -8.19 28.24 -14.91
N VAL A 1032 -6.87 28.14 -14.97
CA VAL A 1032 -5.99 28.11 -13.80
C VAL A 1032 -5.16 29.39 -13.74
N ARG A 1033 -5.18 30.06 -12.58
CA ARG A 1033 -4.23 31.13 -12.22
C ARG A 1033 -3.12 30.53 -11.37
N PHE A 1034 -1.92 30.48 -11.91
CA PHE A 1034 -0.73 29.93 -11.27
C PHE A 1034 -0.11 30.89 -10.24
N HIS A 1035 0.69 30.36 -9.32
CA HIS A 1035 1.36 31.14 -8.28
C HIS A 1035 2.34 32.21 -8.81
N ASN A 1036 2.80 32.07 -10.05
CA ASN A 1036 3.62 33.06 -10.76
C ASN A 1036 2.78 34.17 -11.45
N GLY A 1037 1.47 34.22 -11.21
CA GLY A 1037 0.54 35.20 -11.79
C GLY A 1037 -0.05 34.82 -13.15
N THR A 1038 0.62 33.93 -13.91
CA THR A 1038 0.16 33.49 -15.23
C THR A 1038 -1.21 32.83 -15.13
N THR A 1039 -2.15 33.22 -15.99
CA THR A 1039 -3.47 32.56 -16.10
C THR A 1039 -3.56 31.88 -17.46
N ARG A 1040 -3.91 30.59 -17.51
CA ARG A 1040 -4.08 29.80 -18.75
C ARG A 1040 -5.33 28.93 -18.68
N VAL A 1041 -5.92 28.66 -19.83
CA VAL A 1041 -6.84 27.52 -20.02
C VAL A 1041 -6.03 26.24 -20.07
N ILE A 1042 -6.43 25.20 -19.32
CA ILE A 1042 -5.71 23.92 -19.31
C ILE A 1042 -6.51 22.88 -20.10
N TYR A 1043 -6.03 22.63 -21.32
CA TYR A 1043 -6.51 21.57 -22.20
C TYR A 1043 -5.96 20.20 -21.79
N ALA A 1044 -6.43 19.14 -22.43
CA ALA A 1044 -5.95 17.78 -22.21
C ALA A 1044 -4.53 17.57 -22.74
N ASP A 1045 -3.72 16.77 -22.03
CA ASP A 1045 -2.48 16.19 -22.57
C ASP A 1045 -2.71 14.75 -23.03
N CYS A 1046 -1.95 14.31 -24.03
CA CYS A 1046 -1.97 12.95 -24.56
C CYS A 1046 -0.63 12.27 -24.29
N SER A 1047 -0.61 11.43 -23.25
CA SER A 1047 0.52 10.57 -22.94
C SER A 1047 0.48 9.32 -23.83
N ILE A 1048 1.56 9.07 -24.55
CA ILE A 1048 1.73 7.90 -25.43
C ILE A 1048 2.99 7.15 -25.00
N ALA A 1049 2.84 5.90 -24.57
CA ALA A 1049 3.93 4.96 -24.36
C ALA A 1049 4.04 4.00 -25.56
N GLU A 1050 5.25 3.84 -26.09
CA GLU A 1050 5.55 2.83 -27.11
C GLU A 1050 5.86 1.50 -26.40
N LEU A 1051 5.19 0.42 -26.82
CA LEU A 1051 5.32 -0.91 -26.24
C LEU A 1051 5.66 -1.94 -27.32
N GLY A 1052 6.57 -2.85 -26.97
CA GLY A 1052 7.02 -3.90 -27.85
C GLY A 1052 8.50 -3.77 -28.21
N ASP A 1053 8.90 -4.66 -29.11
CA ASP A 1053 10.30 -5.06 -29.28
C ASP A 1053 10.80 -4.53 -30.61
N GLU A 1054 10.02 -4.83 -31.66
CA GLU A 1054 10.23 -4.41 -33.04
C GLU A 1054 9.20 -3.38 -33.51
N LYS A 1055 9.43 -2.77 -34.67
CA LYS A 1055 8.45 -1.88 -35.32
C LYS A 1055 7.50 -2.69 -36.23
N PRO A 1056 6.21 -2.34 -36.32
CA PRO A 1056 5.53 -1.23 -35.63
C PRO A 1056 5.26 -1.54 -34.16
N TYR A 1057 5.57 -0.60 -33.27
CA TYR A 1057 5.28 -0.72 -31.84
C TYR A 1057 3.77 -0.65 -31.56
N SER A 1058 3.31 -1.44 -30.58
CA SER A 1058 2.00 -1.25 -29.97
C SER A 1058 2.00 0.03 -29.14
N LEU A 1059 0.86 0.73 -29.05
CA LEU A 1059 0.80 2.04 -28.40
C LEU A 1059 -0.20 2.01 -27.25
N LEU A 1060 0.25 2.36 -26.05
CA LEU A 1060 -0.60 2.51 -24.88
C LEU A 1060 -0.76 4.00 -24.56
N ILE A 1061 -2.00 4.49 -24.60
CA ILE A 1061 -2.31 5.92 -24.65
C ILE A 1061 -3.31 6.27 -23.54
N ARG A 1062 -3.00 7.32 -22.75
CA ARG A 1062 -3.96 8.02 -21.87
C ARG A 1062 -4.06 9.48 -22.27
N THR A 1063 -5.28 9.96 -22.49
CA THR A 1063 -5.58 11.38 -22.70
C THR A 1063 -6.47 11.88 -21.57
N GLN A 1064 -6.05 12.95 -20.88
CA GLN A 1064 -6.70 13.45 -19.66
C GLN A 1064 -6.30 14.92 -19.41
N ILE A 1065 -7.07 15.64 -18.59
CA ILE A 1065 -6.68 16.95 -18.05
C ILE A 1065 -5.42 16.78 -17.16
N PRO A 1066 -4.29 17.46 -17.44
CA PRO A 1066 -3.02 17.26 -16.73
C PRO A 1066 -2.97 18.01 -15.38
N LEU A 1067 -4.03 17.92 -14.57
CA LEU A 1067 -4.16 18.56 -13.27
C LEU A 1067 -4.48 17.52 -12.19
N ALA A 1068 -3.81 17.60 -11.04
CA ALA A 1068 -4.19 16.86 -9.82
C ALA A 1068 -4.63 17.82 -8.70
N PRO A 1069 -5.47 17.36 -7.74
CA PRO A 1069 -5.72 18.08 -6.49
C PRO A 1069 -4.40 18.35 -5.75
N ALA A 1070 -4.21 19.59 -5.27
CA ALA A 1070 -2.94 20.03 -4.72
C ALA A 1070 -3.04 20.68 -3.33
N TRP A 1071 -4.14 20.49 -2.59
CA TRP A 1071 -4.16 20.80 -1.15
C TRP A 1071 -3.27 19.83 -0.35
N ALA A 1072 -3.26 18.55 -0.74
CA ALA A 1072 -2.41 17.51 -0.15
C ALA A 1072 -1.97 16.45 -1.18
N MET A 1073 -0.77 15.90 -0.99
CA MET A 1073 -0.30 14.69 -1.69
C MET A 1073 0.70 13.91 -0.83
N THR A 1074 0.98 12.65 -1.17
CA THR A 1074 2.00 11.88 -0.45
C THR A 1074 3.40 12.29 -0.87
N ILE A 1075 4.37 12.19 0.04
CA ILE A 1075 5.80 12.38 -0.27
C ILE A 1075 6.20 11.48 -1.45
N HIS A 1076 5.74 10.23 -1.47
CA HIS A 1076 5.83 9.27 -2.58
C HIS A 1076 5.20 9.72 -3.92
N LYS A 1077 4.12 10.53 -3.92
CA LYS A 1077 3.59 11.12 -5.17
C LYS A 1077 4.47 12.30 -5.64
N SER A 1078 5.14 13.03 -4.73
CA SER A 1078 5.90 14.25 -5.02
C SER A 1078 7.35 14.07 -5.50
N GLN A 1079 7.94 12.87 -5.44
CA GLN A 1079 9.38 12.62 -5.69
C GLN A 1079 9.94 13.21 -7.00
N SER A 1080 9.14 13.37 -8.05
CA SER A 1080 9.56 13.99 -9.32
C SER A 1080 9.03 15.42 -9.56
N LEU A 1081 8.25 15.96 -8.62
CA LEU A 1081 7.78 17.35 -8.66
C LEU A 1081 8.83 18.32 -8.11
N THR A 1082 8.75 19.56 -8.56
CA THR A 1082 9.36 20.75 -7.96
C THR A 1082 8.21 21.65 -7.50
N LEU A 1083 8.20 22.12 -6.26
CA LEU A 1083 7.07 22.87 -5.68
C LEU A 1083 7.56 24.24 -5.16
N ASP A 1084 6.97 25.32 -5.66
CA ASP A 1084 7.33 26.68 -5.22
C ASP A 1084 6.81 27.01 -3.81
N ARG A 1085 5.71 26.37 -3.40
CA ARG A 1085 5.12 26.54 -2.06
C ARG A 1085 4.70 25.20 -1.50
N VAL A 1086 5.37 24.72 -0.46
CA VAL A 1086 5.15 23.40 0.13
C VAL A 1086 5.13 23.46 1.65
N ILE A 1087 4.12 22.83 2.23
CA ILE A 1087 4.03 22.57 3.66
C ILE A 1087 4.34 21.09 3.85
N VAL A 1088 5.26 20.74 4.73
CA VAL A 1088 5.69 19.36 4.95
C VAL A 1088 5.31 18.92 6.36
N ASN A 1089 4.48 17.89 6.47
CA ASN A 1089 4.14 17.29 7.75
C ASN A 1089 4.93 15.98 7.95
N LEU A 1090 5.84 15.99 8.92
CA LEU A 1090 6.79 14.90 9.16
C LEU A 1090 6.41 13.96 10.31
N SER A 1091 5.31 14.22 11.03
CA SER A 1091 4.93 13.49 12.27
C SER A 1091 4.59 12.01 12.09
N ARG A 1092 4.58 11.51 10.85
CA ARG A 1092 4.42 10.09 10.49
C ARG A 1092 5.45 9.63 9.46
N ALA A 1093 6.61 10.28 9.36
CA ALA A 1093 7.70 9.77 8.54
C ALA A 1093 8.20 8.43 9.09
N PHE A 1094 8.41 7.45 8.22
CA PHE A 1094 8.70 6.05 8.59
C PHE A 1094 9.77 5.37 7.72
N GLU A 1095 10.10 5.91 6.54
CA GLU A 1095 11.19 5.40 5.69
C GLU A 1095 12.44 6.28 5.79
N GLU A 1096 13.61 5.65 5.69
CA GLU A 1096 14.88 6.35 5.46
C GLU A 1096 14.79 7.21 4.18
N GLY A 1097 15.40 8.39 4.20
CA GLY A 1097 15.34 9.34 3.08
C GLY A 1097 13.99 10.03 2.86
N GLN A 1098 12.90 9.62 3.51
CA GLN A 1098 11.57 10.22 3.32
C GLN A 1098 11.52 11.71 3.67
N VAL A 1099 12.20 12.10 4.77
CA VAL A 1099 12.38 13.51 5.17
C VAL A 1099 13.11 14.29 4.07
N TYR A 1100 14.23 13.75 3.56
CA TYR A 1100 15.01 14.38 2.49
C TYR A 1100 14.19 14.55 1.20
N VAL A 1101 13.44 13.52 0.79
CA VAL A 1101 12.55 13.59 -0.39
C VAL A 1101 11.50 14.69 -0.22
N ALA A 1102 10.93 14.84 0.97
CA ALA A 1102 9.92 15.85 1.26
C ALA A 1102 10.47 17.29 1.26
N LEU A 1103 11.55 17.56 1.99
CA LEU A 1103 12.15 18.89 2.07
C LEU A 1103 12.73 19.34 0.71
N SER A 1104 13.35 18.41 -0.03
CA SER A 1104 13.95 18.70 -1.34
C SER A 1104 12.94 19.01 -2.47
N ARG A 1105 11.63 19.05 -2.18
CA ARG A 1105 10.60 19.52 -3.13
C ARG A 1105 10.58 21.03 -3.28
N ALA A 1106 10.86 21.77 -2.19
CA ALA A 1106 10.85 23.23 -2.17
C ALA A 1106 11.95 23.81 -3.08
N THR A 1107 11.67 24.91 -3.76
CA THR A 1107 12.67 25.70 -4.53
C THR A 1107 13.46 26.68 -3.66
N SER A 1108 12.93 27.08 -2.50
CA SER A 1108 13.56 28.00 -1.56
C SER A 1108 13.10 27.73 -0.13
N LEU A 1109 13.82 28.28 0.86
CA LEU A 1109 13.37 28.25 2.26
C LEU A 1109 12.08 29.08 2.45
N GLU A 1110 11.95 30.23 1.78
CA GLU A 1110 10.72 31.05 1.79
C GLU A 1110 9.47 30.26 1.30
N GLY A 1111 9.68 29.34 0.35
CA GLY A 1111 8.63 28.45 -0.19
C GLY A 1111 8.30 27.25 0.69
N LEU A 1112 9.05 26.99 1.76
CA LEU A 1112 8.85 25.87 2.68
C LEU A 1112 8.03 26.29 3.91
N LYS A 1113 7.40 25.32 4.57
CA LYS A 1113 7.05 25.34 5.99
C LYS A 1113 7.04 23.89 6.50
N ILE A 1114 7.47 23.65 7.73
CA ILE A 1114 7.34 22.34 8.38
C ILE A 1114 6.19 22.40 9.41
N GLU A 1115 5.43 21.31 9.54
CA GLU A 1115 4.32 21.17 10.49
C GLU A 1115 4.42 19.83 11.25
N GLY A 1116 4.19 19.86 12.56
CA GLY A 1116 4.42 18.72 13.46
C GLY A 1116 5.65 18.93 14.33
N ASP A 1117 6.13 17.86 14.98
CA ASP A 1117 7.29 17.92 15.87
C ASP A 1117 8.62 18.04 15.11
N SER A 1118 9.57 18.71 15.74
CA SER A 1118 10.99 18.72 15.38
C SER A 1118 11.66 17.36 15.52
N ASP A 1119 11.08 16.40 16.24
CA ASP A 1119 11.64 15.05 16.44
C ASP A 1119 11.97 14.30 15.13
N ALA A 1120 11.20 14.53 14.06
CA ALA A 1120 11.50 13.96 12.75
C ALA A 1120 12.74 14.61 12.06
N LEU A 1121 13.21 15.76 12.56
CA LEU A 1121 14.45 16.44 12.18
C LEU A 1121 15.61 16.18 13.14
N THR A 1122 15.37 15.63 14.34
CA THR A 1122 16.43 15.25 15.31
C THR A 1122 16.73 13.75 15.24
N GLY A 1123 15.73 12.90 15.43
CA GLY A 1123 15.89 11.44 15.59
C GLY A 1123 16.02 10.65 14.28
N GLY A 1124 15.52 11.19 13.16
CA GLY A 1124 15.53 10.52 11.86
C GLY A 1124 16.87 10.58 11.10
N LEU A 1125 17.87 11.32 11.59
CA LEU A 1125 19.06 11.72 10.82
C LEU A 1125 20.22 10.71 10.79
N GLY A 1126 20.02 9.46 11.23
CA GLY A 1126 21.09 8.46 11.17
C GLY A 1126 21.60 8.15 9.75
N GLY A 1127 20.70 8.24 8.75
CA GLY A 1127 20.95 7.82 7.37
C GLY A 1127 21.16 6.31 7.22
N ASN A 1128 20.94 5.76 6.02
CA ASN A 1128 21.26 4.35 5.79
C ASN A 1128 22.78 4.17 5.76
N ARG A 1129 23.33 3.44 6.74
CA ARG A 1129 24.78 3.26 6.92
C ARG A 1129 25.48 2.61 5.73
N GLU A 1130 24.83 1.71 5.01
CA GLU A 1130 25.41 1.11 3.80
C GLU A 1130 25.44 2.11 2.64
N VAL A 1131 24.42 2.95 2.49
CA VAL A 1131 24.42 4.05 1.51
C VAL A 1131 25.51 5.07 1.84
N GLN A 1132 25.64 5.48 3.11
CA GLN A 1132 26.73 6.35 3.57
C GLN A 1132 28.11 5.77 3.26
N ARG A 1133 28.30 4.45 3.47
CA ARG A 1133 29.57 3.78 3.15
C ARG A 1133 29.82 3.76 1.65
N PHE A 1134 28.86 3.27 0.86
CA PHE A 1134 28.94 3.20 -0.59
C PHE A 1134 29.23 4.56 -1.24
N LEU A 1135 28.56 5.63 -0.80
CA LEU A 1135 28.82 6.98 -1.30
C LEU A 1135 30.22 7.49 -0.89
N ARG A 1136 30.69 7.18 0.32
CA ARG A 1136 32.01 7.58 0.81
C ARG A 1136 33.15 6.86 0.08
N GLU A 1137 32.96 5.57 -0.20
CA GLU A 1137 33.94 4.74 -0.92
C GLU A 1137 34.09 5.17 -2.38
N ASN A 1138 32.98 5.53 -3.06
CA ASN A 1138 32.99 5.85 -4.49
C ASN A 1138 33.14 7.35 -4.80
N PHE A 1139 32.84 8.25 -3.86
CA PHE A 1139 32.89 9.71 -4.09
C PHE A 1139 33.73 10.49 -3.07
N GLY A 1140 34.33 9.81 -2.08
CA GLY A 1140 35.14 10.43 -1.02
C GLY A 1140 34.31 11.05 0.11
N ALA A 1141 34.95 11.90 0.92
CA ALA A 1141 34.28 12.57 2.03
C ALA A 1141 33.21 13.55 1.53
N LEU A 1142 31.92 13.22 1.74
CA LEU A 1142 30.77 14.03 1.35
C LEU A 1142 30.80 15.44 1.97
N ASN A 1143 31.45 15.60 3.13
CA ASN A 1143 31.69 16.86 3.82
C ASN A 1143 32.49 17.89 2.98
N ALA A 1144 33.25 17.43 1.98
CA ALA A 1144 33.93 18.30 0.99
C ALA A 1144 32.95 19.03 0.04
N ILE A 1145 31.65 18.76 0.14
CA ILE A 1145 30.56 19.41 -0.61
C ILE A 1145 29.95 20.57 0.21
N CYS A 1146 30.21 20.65 1.52
CA CYS A 1146 29.70 21.70 2.43
C CYS A 1146 30.81 22.63 2.98
N SER A 1147 31.98 22.65 2.35
CA SER A 1147 33.20 23.34 2.84
C SER A 1147 33.91 24.17 1.76
N LYS A 1148 33.15 24.68 0.80
CA LYS A 1148 33.50 25.74 -0.15
C LYS A 1148 32.32 26.67 -0.36
#